data_AF-A0A5C8SLL9-F1
#
_entry.id   AF-A0A5C8SLL9-F1
#
_cell.length_a   1.000
_cell.length_b   1.000
_cell.length_c   1.000
_cell.angle_alpha   90.00
_cell.angle_beta   90.00
_cell.angle_gamma   90.00
#
_symmetry.space_group_name_H-M   'P 1'
#
loop_
_entity.id
_entity.type
_entity.pdbx_description
1 polymer ?
#
loop_
_entity_poly.entity_id
_entity_poly.type
_entity_poly.pdbx_seq_one_letter_code
_entity_poly.pdbx_strand_id
1 'polypeptide(L)'
;MAPILQHRRSLPPSSRARGVTAVLGPTNTGKTHLAIERMLAHPTGMIGLPLRLLAREVYLRVVARVGVDKVALVTGEEKIKPDRPRYWISTIEAMPRDLDVAFVAIDEIQLSADMDRGHVFTDRLLNQRGREETLLIGSSTILPLVQSLIPNVHTTTRPRLSTLTYAGEKKLGRMPRRTAIVAFSAEEVYAIAELIRRQRGGAAVVLGALSPRTRNAQVELYQSGDVDYLVATDAVGMGLNLDVDHVAFAATWKYDGTRFRKLTPAELGQIAGRAGRHLSDGTFGSTGRCRPFEPEMIERLENHDFDPLRILQWRNPDLDFRSLDALQASLDVHPSEPGLTRAPMGEDQQALEILMKEDDFRAMASGASAVRRLWDVCGVPDYRKVHPQVHADLVAELYRFLMKGMAGRIPDTWFAEQVAMIDRTDGDIETLSRRIAHGRTWTFVANRPDWLRDPEHWQGETRRVEDRLSDALHERLASRFVDRRTSVLMRRLRENTMLEAQITPDGDVTVEGQHVGHLHGFLFVPDASAEGHEAKTLRSAAEKGLAGEIESRAERFSAAADASLVLSHDGVIRWTGAPVAKLAPGDKIFAPQIRLLADDALAGPAREKVVARLDAWLKAHVTRLLGPLIEIETAADLTGLAKGIGFQVVEALGVLERARVAQEMRTLDQDGRGALRRHGVRFGAYHLFLPALLKPAPRTLAAQLWALQNGGLEQRGLDEIGHLAGSGRTSIKVDPEIAKGLYRAAGFRVCGERAVRVDILERLADLIRPAVSYRPGTTPGAPPPGAADKDGFVATVGMTSLVGCSGEDFASILTSLGYSAETRPGPAITVPLLPAAPTTPVQPVARATDGATEATPEATSEAEAGETGPAEAAAAEAATSDAVSEPAEPNAHEAEAGEAVPAPEATPEPEAAPAAEEPVAEAAPDEAPAEDAAVEPAKEDAGVEATASEHADTPTNDAASTESASTDVLQTADEGSAAPAGEEIPAEAASELLADAVAEEPATIEVWTLQRHQRQANPRPNRPRGAGRGRDGAPGAPQGERREGEQRRDGGRDRPRPHATEGRDRPPRQDGSRQDGPRPEGGRPEGPRRHDGPRRERFEPGARPDRRDEPRHAGPRPDARPPRRERAPDPDSPFAKLAALKAQLESGEGGKR
;
A
#
# COMPACT_ATOMS: atom_id res chain seq x y z
N MET A 1 68.01 -40.85 -40.00
CA MET A 1 66.90 -39.96 -39.60
C MET A 1 65.77 -40.83 -39.09
N ALA A 2 65.36 -40.69 -37.83
CA ALA A 2 64.13 -41.32 -37.35
C ALA A 2 62.94 -40.38 -37.65
N PRO A 3 61.75 -40.89 -38.01
CA PRO A 3 60.57 -40.05 -38.17
C PRO A 3 60.18 -39.46 -36.80
N ILE A 4 59.85 -38.17 -36.77
CA ILE A 4 59.25 -37.55 -35.58
C ILE A 4 57.82 -38.10 -35.47
N LEU A 5 57.66 -39.16 -34.70
CA LEU A 5 56.35 -39.69 -34.32
C LEU A 5 55.63 -38.63 -33.50
N GLN A 6 54.63 -37.98 -34.13
CA GLN A 6 53.62 -37.25 -33.38
C GLN A 6 52.95 -38.26 -32.44
N HIS A 7 53.05 -38.03 -31.13
CA HIS A 7 52.35 -38.85 -30.15
C HIS A 7 50.85 -38.78 -30.42
N ARG A 8 50.24 -39.93 -30.75
CA ARG A 8 48.77 -40.02 -30.81
C ARG A 8 48.21 -39.69 -29.44
N ARG A 9 47.23 -38.79 -29.43
CA ARG A 9 46.38 -38.45 -28.29
C ARG A 9 45.30 -39.51 -28.08
N SER A 10 44.91 -40.25 -29.13
CA SER A 10 43.98 -41.37 -28.99
C SER A 10 44.58 -42.55 -28.21
N LEU A 11 43.90 -42.98 -27.14
CA LEU A 11 44.24 -44.22 -26.43
C LEU A 11 43.56 -45.43 -27.10
N PRO A 12 44.28 -46.56 -27.30
CA PRO A 12 43.67 -47.79 -27.75
C PRO A 12 42.71 -48.33 -26.68
N PRO A 13 41.56 -48.94 -27.04
CA PRO A 13 40.53 -49.36 -26.09
C PRO A 13 41.04 -50.20 -24.89
N SER A 14 42.03 -51.07 -25.11
CA SER A 14 42.66 -51.90 -24.08
C SER A 14 43.41 -51.10 -23.00
N SER A 15 43.93 -49.91 -23.32
CA SER A 15 44.59 -49.03 -22.34
C SER A 15 43.60 -48.13 -21.60
N ARG A 16 42.39 -47.94 -22.11
CA ARG A 16 41.42 -46.98 -21.55
C ARG A 16 40.93 -47.34 -20.15
N ALA A 17 40.99 -48.60 -19.73
CA ALA A 17 40.47 -49.04 -18.42
C ALA A 17 41.50 -48.98 -17.28
N ARG A 18 42.78 -48.73 -17.57
CA ARG A 18 43.85 -48.71 -16.57
C ARG A 18 43.58 -47.64 -15.50
N GLY A 19 43.38 -48.08 -14.26
CA GLY A 19 43.14 -47.21 -13.10
C GLY A 19 41.78 -46.48 -13.12
N VAL A 20 40.84 -46.89 -13.98
CA VAL A 20 39.57 -46.16 -14.16
C VAL A 20 38.43 -46.72 -13.31
N THR A 21 37.85 -45.85 -12.48
CA THR A 21 36.57 -46.09 -11.79
C THR A 21 35.53 -45.08 -12.27
N ALA A 22 34.32 -45.54 -12.59
CA ALA A 22 33.16 -44.71 -12.86
C ALA A 22 32.22 -44.69 -11.65
N VAL A 23 31.97 -43.51 -11.07
CA VAL A 23 31.03 -43.29 -9.97
C VAL A 23 29.80 -42.55 -10.52
N LEU A 24 28.68 -43.25 -10.61
CA LEU A 24 27.47 -42.77 -11.28
C LEU A 24 26.29 -42.59 -10.31
N GLY A 25 25.32 -41.78 -10.70
CA GLY A 25 24.06 -41.60 -9.96
C GLY A 25 23.43 -40.22 -10.20
N PRO A 26 22.25 -39.94 -9.64
CA PRO A 26 21.54 -38.66 -9.79
C PRO A 26 22.28 -37.46 -9.18
N THR A 27 21.68 -36.27 -9.22
CA THR A 27 22.12 -35.09 -8.45
C THR A 27 21.94 -35.31 -6.94
N ASN A 28 22.54 -34.46 -6.09
CA ASN A 28 22.57 -34.61 -4.62
C ASN A 28 23.03 -36.01 -4.12
N THR A 29 24.20 -36.47 -4.61
CA THR A 29 24.79 -37.81 -4.37
C THR A 29 26.22 -37.78 -3.81
N GLY A 30 26.80 -36.59 -3.58
CA GLY A 30 28.15 -36.41 -3.03
C GLY A 30 29.32 -36.82 -3.95
N LYS A 31 29.09 -37.12 -5.24
CA LYS A 31 30.13 -37.65 -6.15
C LYS A 31 31.32 -36.69 -6.35
N THR A 32 31.08 -35.41 -6.63
CA THR A 32 32.14 -34.40 -6.78
C THR A 32 32.92 -34.17 -5.48
N HIS A 33 32.28 -34.35 -4.32
CA HIS A 33 32.97 -34.29 -3.03
C HIS A 33 33.92 -35.49 -2.85
N LEU A 34 33.46 -36.70 -3.17
CA LEU A 34 34.33 -37.90 -3.23
C LEU A 34 35.51 -37.70 -4.19
N ALA A 35 35.32 -37.02 -5.33
CA ALA A 35 36.42 -36.68 -6.25
C ALA A 35 37.48 -35.80 -5.59
N ILE A 36 37.06 -34.79 -4.82
CA ILE A 36 37.97 -33.88 -4.12
C ILE A 36 38.74 -34.63 -3.02
N GLU A 37 38.08 -35.50 -2.24
CA GLU A 37 38.78 -36.32 -1.24
C GLU A 37 39.79 -37.29 -1.89
N ARG A 38 39.41 -37.97 -2.97
CA ARG A 38 40.34 -38.88 -3.69
C ARG A 38 41.49 -38.11 -4.33
N MET A 39 41.24 -36.95 -4.92
CA MET A 39 42.28 -36.08 -5.49
C MET A 39 43.29 -35.62 -4.42
N LEU A 40 42.81 -35.20 -3.25
CA LEU A 40 43.65 -34.71 -2.15
C LEU A 40 44.46 -35.82 -1.45
N ALA A 41 44.04 -37.08 -1.58
CA ALA A 41 44.79 -38.24 -1.10
C ALA A 41 45.98 -38.63 -2.01
N HIS A 42 46.12 -38.03 -3.20
CA HIS A 42 47.20 -38.30 -4.16
C HIS A 42 48.22 -37.13 -4.21
N PRO A 43 49.50 -37.38 -4.52
CA PRO A 43 50.56 -36.35 -4.46
C PRO A 43 50.41 -35.22 -5.49
N THR A 44 49.79 -35.52 -6.64
CA THR A 44 49.37 -34.54 -7.65
C THR A 44 48.03 -34.97 -8.26
N GLY A 45 47.20 -34.01 -8.67
CA GLY A 45 45.88 -34.32 -9.20
C GLY A 45 45.29 -33.26 -10.12
N MET A 46 44.32 -33.65 -10.93
CA MET A 46 43.60 -32.77 -11.84
C MET A 46 42.11 -33.10 -11.84
N ILE A 47 41.25 -32.09 -11.96
CA ILE A 47 39.81 -32.27 -12.17
C ILE A 47 39.31 -31.38 -13.31
N GLY A 48 38.65 -32.02 -14.28
CA GLY A 48 37.94 -31.38 -15.39
C GLY A 48 36.46 -31.26 -15.07
N LEU A 49 35.96 -30.01 -15.08
CA LEU A 49 34.61 -29.66 -14.63
C LEU A 49 33.81 -29.03 -15.78
N PRO A 50 32.47 -29.19 -15.82
CA PRO A 50 31.64 -28.72 -16.91
C PRO A 50 31.48 -27.19 -16.99
N LEU A 51 31.74 -26.42 -15.92
CA LEU A 51 31.43 -24.99 -15.85
C LEU A 51 32.46 -24.20 -15.04
N ARG A 52 32.78 -22.97 -15.49
CA ARG A 52 33.72 -22.04 -14.82
C ARG A 52 33.34 -21.76 -13.36
N LEU A 53 32.03 -21.66 -13.07
CA LEU A 53 31.51 -21.48 -11.71
C LEU A 53 31.84 -22.67 -10.80
N LEU A 54 31.59 -23.90 -11.27
CA LEU A 54 31.95 -25.11 -10.52
C LEU A 54 33.47 -25.26 -10.37
N ALA A 55 34.25 -24.87 -11.39
CA ALA A 55 35.70 -24.81 -11.29
C ALA A 55 36.18 -23.83 -10.22
N ARG A 56 35.55 -22.65 -10.09
CA ARG A 56 35.84 -21.69 -9.00
C ARG A 56 35.41 -22.21 -7.63
N GLU A 57 34.25 -22.85 -7.53
CA GLU A 57 33.73 -23.47 -6.29
C GLU A 57 34.62 -24.63 -5.79
N VAL A 58 35.13 -25.46 -6.71
CA VAL A 58 36.10 -26.51 -6.38
C VAL A 58 37.46 -25.91 -6.03
N TYR A 59 37.95 -24.92 -6.79
CA TYR A 59 39.22 -24.23 -6.50
C TYR A 59 39.24 -23.64 -5.09
N LEU A 60 38.23 -22.88 -4.69
CA LEU A 60 38.17 -22.26 -3.36
C LEU A 60 38.16 -23.32 -2.23
N ARG A 61 37.42 -24.43 -2.40
CA ARG A 61 37.40 -25.54 -1.43
C ARG A 61 38.73 -26.29 -1.33
N VAL A 62 39.47 -26.42 -2.43
CA VAL A 62 40.79 -27.08 -2.44
C VAL A 62 41.83 -26.14 -1.83
N VAL A 63 41.84 -24.85 -2.21
CA VAL A 63 42.71 -23.81 -1.63
C VAL A 63 42.54 -23.73 -0.10
N ALA A 64 41.30 -23.72 0.39
CA ALA A 64 41.00 -23.69 1.83
C ALA A 64 41.51 -24.91 2.61
N ARG A 65 41.93 -25.99 1.94
CA ARG A 65 42.49 -27.21 2.56
C ARG A 65 43.98 -27.39 2.40
N VAL A 66 44.62 -26.81 1.38
CA VAL A 66 46.05 -27.03 1.10
C VAL A 66 46.89 -25.77 0.89
N GLY A 67 46.29 -24.58 0.91
CA GLY A 67 46.94 -23.30 0.61
C GLY A 67 46.96 -22.96 -0.89
N VAL A 68 46.99 -21.67 -1.20
CA VAL A 68 46.81 -21.14 -2.56
C VAL A 68 47.92 -21.57 -3.52
N ASP A 69 49.17 -21.62 -3.05
CA ASP A 69 50.39 -21.87 -3.84
C ASP A 69 50.45 -23.29 -4.44
N LYS A 70 49.56 -24.17 -3.97
CA LYS A 70 49.51 -25.60 -4.35
C LYS A 70 48.39 -25.90 -5.34
N VAL A 71 47.59 -24.91 -5.74
CA VAL A 71 46.38 -25.09 -6.56
C VAL A 71 46.39 -24.15 -7.75
N ALA A 72 46.18 -24.68 -8.96
CA ALA A 72 45.92 -23.90 -10.16
C ALA A 72 44.42 -23.89 -10.51
N LEU A 73 43.92 -22.77 -11.02
CA LEU A 73 42.64 -22.64 -11.71
C LEU A 73 42.90 -22.37 -13.20
N VAL A 74 42.29 -23.14 -14.10
CA VAL A 74 42.45 -22.96 -15.55
C VAL A 74 41.10 -23.07 -16.26
N THR A 75 40.56 -21.93 -16.73
CA THR A 75 39.38 -21.88 -17.62
C THR A 75 39.74 -21.18 -18.93
N GLY A 76 38.78 -20.97 -19.84
CA GLY A 76 39.06 -20.27 -21.11
C GLY A 76 39.36 -18.78 -20.94
N GLU A 77 38.78 -18.17 -19.91
CA GLU A 77 38.79 -16.72 -19.66
C GLU A 77 39.66 -16.32 -18.46
N GLU A 78 40.07 -17.28 -17.63
CA GLU A 78 40.77 -17.02 -16.37
C GLU A 78 41.78 -18.12 -16.03
N LYS A 79 42.98 -17.69 -15.63
CA LYS A 79 44.10 -18.57 -15.29
C LYS A 79 44.77 -18.07 -14.03
N ILE A 80 44.81 -18.91 -13.00
CA ILE A 80 45.58 -18.70 -11.76
C ILE A 80 46.55 -19.86 -11.68
N LYS A 81 47.84 -19.60 -11.79
CA LYS A 81 48.88 -20.63 -11.80
C LYS A 81 50.06 -20.19 -10.94
N PRO A 82 50.19 -20.68 -9.69
CA PRO A 82 51.41 -20.47 -8.90
C PRO A 82 52.60 -21.22 -9.53
N ASP A 83 53.79 -21.10 -8.95
CA ASP A 83 55.02 -21.69 -9.50
C ASP A 83 54.99 -23.23 -9.50
N ARG A 84 54.47 -23.84 -8.44
CA ARG A 84 54.56 -25.30 -8.18
C ARG A 84 53.21 -25.95 -7.79
N PRO A 85 52.13 -25.78 -8.56
CA PRO A 85 50.82 -26.34 -8.26
C PRO A 85 50.84 -27.87 -8.28
N ARG A 86 50.28 -28.48 -7.22
CA ARG A 86 50.07 -29.94 -7.14
C ARG A 86 48.69 -30.34 -7.66
N TYR A 87 47.71 -29.45 -7.52
CA TYR A 87 46.32 -29.71 -7.92
C TYR A 87 45.86 -28.73 -9.01
N TRP A 88 45.21 -29.26 -10.04
CA TRP A 88 44.81 -28.52 -11.23
C TRP A 88 43.29 -28.56 -11.40
N ILE A 89 42.62 -27.45 -11.11
CA ILE A 89 41.17 -27.32 -11.19
C ILE A 89 40.83 -26.61 -12.50
N SER A 90 40.00 -27.21 -13.34
CA SER A 90 39.83 -26.72 -14.72
C SER A 90 38.43 -26.88 -15.28
N THR A 91 38.06 -26.07 -16.27
CA THR A 91 36.98 -26.46 -17.18
C THR A 91 37.47 -27.57 -18.13
N ILE A 92 36.58 -28.45 -18.54
CA ILE A 92 36.94 -29.65 -19.32
C ILE A 92 37.64 -29.33 -20.66
N GLU A 93 37.32 -28.18 -21.26
CA GLU A 93 38.00 -27.60 -22.42
C GLU A 93 39.45 -27.23 -22.10
N ALA A 94 39.63 -26.42 -21.05
CA ALA A 94 40.92 -25.84 -20.63
C ALA A 94 41.80 -26.81 -19.82
N MET A 95 41.29 -28.00 -19.50
CA MET A 95 41.98 -29.09 -18.81
C MET A 95 43.32 -29.42 -19.50
N PRO A 96 44.48 -29.21 -18.85
CA PRO A 96 45.79 -29.42 -19.47
C PRO A 96 45.98 -30.86 -19.94
N ARG A 97 46.41 -31.05 -21.19
CA ARG A 97 46.63 -32.37 -21.80
C ARG A 97 47.98 -32.97 -21.41
N ASP A 98 49.00 -32.12 -21.33
CA ASP A 98 50.41 -32.51 -21.37
C ASP A 98 51.05 -32.64 -19.97
N LEU A 99 50.23 -32.76 -18.91
CA LEU A 99 50.67 -32.91 -17.52
C LEU A 99 50.45 -34.34 -17.02
N ASP A 100 51.53 -35.01 -16.58
CA ASP A 100 51.43 -36.27 -15.83
C ASP A 100 51.05 -35.98 -14.36
N VAL A 101 49.94 -36.56 -13.91
CA VAL A 101 49.43 -36.43 -12.54
C VAL A 101 49.00 -37.79 -12.00
N ALA A 102 49.13 -38.00 -10.69
CA ALA A 102 48.73 -39.25 -10.06
C ALA A 102 47.22 -39.51 -10.22
N PHE A 103 46.40 -38.50 -9.94
CA PHE A 103 44.94 -38.57 -9.99
C PHE A 103 44.34 -37.70 -11.10
N VAL A 104 43.33 -38.22 -11.81
CA VAL A 104 42.45 -37.44 -12.70
C VAL A 104 40.99 -37.65 -12.33
N ALA A 105 40.18 -36.59 -12.30
CA ALA A 105 38.72 -36.69 -12.31
C ALA A 105 38.09 -35.93 -13.48
N ILE A 106 36.97 -36.45 -13.98
CA ILE A 106 36.13 -35.81 -15.00
C ILE A 106 34.68 -35.85 -14.49
N ASP A 107 34.06 -34.68 -14.34
CA ASP A 107 32.70 -34.54 -13.80
C ASP A 107 31.64 -34.32 -14.90
N GLU A 108 30.40 -34.71 -14.59
CA GLU A 108 29.22 -34.70 -15.47
C GLU A 108 29.44 -35.33 -16.87
N ILE A 109 30.12 -36.49 -16.92
CA ILE A 109 30.53 -37.19 -18.16
C ILE A 109 29.37 -37.46 -19.15
N GLN A 110 28.11 -37.47 -18.71
CA GLN A 110 26.94 -37.60 -19.59
C GLN A 110 26.83 -36.45 -20.61
N LEU A 111 27.48 -35.31 -20.36
CA LEU A 111 27.62 -34.24 -21.34
C LEU A 111 28.42 -34.66 -22.58
N SER A 112 29.07 -35.83 -22.60
CA SER A 112 29.61 -36.46 -23.81
C SER A 112 28.58 -36.64 -24.94
N ALA A 113 27.27 -36.65 -24.61
CA ALA A 113 26.19 -36.67 -25.60
C ALA A 113 25.75 -35.28 -26.12
N ASP A 114 26.21 -34.19 -25.50
CA ASP A 114 25.84 -32.81 -25.87
C ASP A 114 26.31 -32.44 -27.29
N MET A 115 25.40 -31.87 -28.08
CA MET A 115 25.58 -31.64 -29.52
C MET A 115 26.67 -30.61 -29.86
N ASP A 116 27.03 -29.73 -28.94
CA ASP A 116 27.97 -28.63 -29.16
C ASP A 116 29.36 -29.03 -28.62
N ARG A 117 29.46 -29.13 -27.30
CA ARG A 117 30.72 -29.35 -26.58
C ARG A 117 30.96 -30.79 -26.12
N GLY A 118 30.01 -31.69 -26.31
CA GLY A 118 30.12 -33.09 -25.86
C GLY A 118 31.33 -33.84 -26.45
N HIS A 119 31.79 -33.43 -27.64
CA HIS A 119 32.99 -33.98 -28.26
C HIS A 119 34.27 -33.80 -27.40
N VAL A 120 34.33 -32.74 -26.57
CA VAL A 120 35.42 -32.49 -25.61
C VAL A 120 35.34 -33.47 -24.44
N PHE A 121 34.14 -33.67 -23.88
CA PHE A 121 33.94 -34.65 -22.80
C PHE A 121 34.27 -36.07 -23.26
N THR A 122 33.86 -36.46 -24.47
CA THR A 122 34.16 -37.78 -25.06
C THR A 122 35.66 -38.00 -25.24
N ASP A 123 36.40 -37.02 -25.77
CA ASP A 123 37.86 -37.12 -25.88
C ASP A 123 38.52 -37.33 -24.50
N ARG A 124 38.08 -36.58 -23.49
CA ARG A 124 38.61 -36.69 -22.12
C ARG A 124 38.27 -38.04 -21.48
N LEU A 125 37.02 -38.47 -21.61
CA LEU A 125 36.50 -39.76 -21.16
C LEU A 125 37.31 -40.93 -21.74
N LEU A 126 37.67 -40.88 -23.03
CA LEU A 126 38.42 -41.94 -23.70
C LEU A 126 39.93 -41.84 -23.48
N ASN A 127 40.51 -40.64 -23.43
CA ASN A 127 41.95 -40.44 -23.59
C ASN A 127 42.70 -39.86 -22.38
N GLN A 128 42.05 -39.11 -21.47
CA GLN A 128 42.75 -38.49 -20.33
C GLN A 128 42.84 -39.46 -19.15
N ARG A 129 44.04 -39.76 -18.66
CA ARG A 129 44.26 -40.71 -17.54
C ARG A 129 45.24 -40.15 -16.51
N GLY A 130 44.98 -40.42 -15.24
CA GLY A 130 45.95 -40.30 -14.16
C GLY A 130 46.85 -41.53 -14.12
N ARG A 131 48.07 -41.36 -13.60
CA ARG A 131 49.08 -42.43 -13.50
C ARG A 131 48.69 -43.54 -12.52
N GLU A 132 47.93 -43.19 -11.48
CA GLU A 132 47.53 -44.05 -10.36
C GLU A 132 46.01 -44.27 -10.33
N GLU A 133 45.19 -43.20 -10.41
CA GLU A 133 43.73 -43.29 -10.43
C GLU A 133 43.10 -42.32 -11.45
N THR A 134 42.01 -42.75 -12.09
CA THR A 134 41.11 -41.91 -12.89
C THR A 134 39.65 -42.12 -12.46
N LEU A 135 38.96 -41.05 -12.10
CA LEU A 135 37.59 -41.07 -11.58
C LEU A 135 36.62 -40.38 -12.56
N LEU A 136 35.75 -41.17 -13.19
CA LEU A 136 34.72 -40.69 -14.12
C LEU A 136 33.40 -40.50 -13.36
N ILE A 137 32.79 -39.32 -13.42
CA ILE A 137 31.62 -38.98 -12.60
C ILE A 137 30.48 -38.47 -13.47
N GLY A 138 29.26 -38.93 -13.19
CA GLY A 138 28.07 -38.40 -13.86
C GLY A 138 26.77 -39.15 -13.55
N SER A 139 25.82 -39.03 -14.47
CA SER A 139 24.53 -39.74 -14.46
C SER A 139 24.68 -41.24 -14.66
N SER A 140 23.77 -42.04 -14.09
CA SER A 140 23.62 -43.47 -14.40
C SER A 140 23.29 -43.75 -15.87
N THR A 141 22.68 -42.80 -16.59
CA THR A 141 22.26 -42.97 -18.00
C THR A 141 23.40 -43.25 -18.98
N ILE A 142 24.65 -42.92 -18.65
CA ILE A 142 25.82 -43.20 -19.51
C ILE A 142 26.39 -44.62 -19.31
N LEU A 143 25.96 -45.36 -18.29
CA LEU A 143 26.59 -46.62 -17.87
C LEU A 143 26.85 -47.62 -19.02
N PRO A 144 25.91 -47.91 -19.94
CA PRO A 144 26.15 -48.87 -21.02
C PRO A 144 27.23 -48.42 -22.01
N LEU A 145 27.31 -47.11 -22.29
CA LEU A 145 28.33 -46.55 -23.19
C LEU A 145 29.71 -46.55 -22.53
N VAL A 146 29.79 -46.23 -21.23
CA VAL A 146 31.06 -46.31 -20.48
C VAL A 146 31.58 -47.75 -20.43
N GLN A 147 30.71 -48.74 -20.17
CA GLN A 147 31.07 -50.15 -20.20
C GLN A 147 31.47 -50.66 -21.61
N SER A 148 30.82 -50.15 -22.67
CA SER A 148 31.13 -50.52 -24.06
C SER A 148 32.43 -49.90 -24.58
N LEU A 149 32.72 -48.65 -24.23
CA LEU A 149 33.85 -47.86 -24.75
C LEU A 149 35.12 -47.98 -23.89
N ILE A 150 34.98 -48.45 -22.64
CA ILE A 150 36.06 -48.68 -21.67
C ILE A 150 35.91 -50.10 -21.09
N PRO A 151 36.33 -51.15 -21.81
CA PRO A 151 36.13 -52.54 -21.37
C PRO A 151 36.83 -52.84 -20.04
N ASN A 152 36.11 -53.47 -19.10
CA ASN A 152 36.56 -53.77 -17.73
C ASN A 152 36.69 -52.55 -16.79
N VAL A 153 36.08 -51.41 -17.11
CA VAL A 153 35.95 -50.28 -16.17
C VAL A 153 35.22 -50.70 -14.88
N HIS A 154 35.73 -50.30 -13.71
CA HIS A 154 35.03 -50.53 -12.45
C HIS A 154 33.90 -49.51 -12.28
N THR A 155 32.68 -49.95 -11.97
CA THR A 155 31.48 -49.09 -11.92
C THR A 155 30.80 -49.17 -10.55
N THR A 156 30.58 -48.02 -9.90
CA THR A 156 29.85 -47.90 -8.64
C THR A 156 28.71 -46.89 -8.78
N THR A 157 27.51 -47.25 -8.33
CA THR A 157 26.33 -46.37 -8.33
C THR A 157 26.05 -45.83 -6.92
N ARG A 158 25.65 -44.56 -6.80
CA ARG A 158 25.24 -43.94 -5.52
C ARG A 158 23.77 -43.46 -5.58
N PRO A 159 22.92 -43.79 -4.58
CA PRO A 159 21.57 -43.25 -4.46
C PRO A 159 21.59 -41.79 -4.00
N ARG A 160 20.49 -41.06 -4.25
CA ARG A 160 20.28 -39.67 -3.81
C ARG A 160 20.23 -39.61 -2.28
N LEU A 161 20.73 -38.51 -1.70
CA LEU A 161 20.80 -38.31 -0.24
C LEU A 161 19.48 -37.85 0.42
N SER A 162 18.52 -37.37 -0.37
CA SER A 162 17.19 -36.96 0.10
C SER A 162 16.11 -37.24 -0.95
N THR A 163 14.85 -37.21 -0.53
CA THR A 163 13.67 -37.48 -1.36
C THR A 163 13.39 -36.30 -2.29
N LEU A 164 12.79 -36.60 -3.45
CA LEU A 164 12.23 -35.62 -4.37
C LEU A 164 10.77 -36.00 -4.59
N THR A 165 9.82 -35.09 -4.34
CA THR A 165 8.38 -35.38 -4.45
C THR A 165 7.60 -34.34 -5.26
N TYR A 166 6.56 -34.78 -5.96
CA TYR A 166 5.70 -33.91 -6.75
C TYR A 166 4.64 -33.22 -5.88
N ALA A 167 4.65 -31.88 -5.91
CA ALA A 167 3.77 -31.04 -5.10
C ALA A 167 2.62 -30.40 -5.92
N GLY A 168 2.31 -30.95 -7.10
CA GLY A 168 1.21 -30.52 -7.96
C GLY A 168 1.46 -29.25 -8.80
N GLU A 169 0.42 -28.79 -9.49
CA GLU A 169 0.41 -27.47 -10.12
C GLU A 169 0.09 -26.40 -9.06
N LYS A 170 0.85 -25.29 -9.08
CA LYS A 170 0.58 -24.11 -8.24
C LYS A 170 0.61 -22.85 -9.10
N LYS A 171 -0.28 -21.89 -8.84
CA LYS A 171 -0.23 -20.56 -9.49
C LYS A 171 0.94 -19.75 -8.93
N LEU A 172 1.56 -18.89 -9.75
CA LEU A 172 2.73 -18.08 -9.36
C LEU A 172 2.54 -17.30 -8.05
N GLY A 173 1.41 -16.60 -7.89
CA GLY A 173 1.05 -15.91 -6.64
C GLY A 173 0.82 -16.82 -5.41
N ARG A 174 0.87 -18.15 -5.57
CA ARG A 174 0.77 -19.17 -4.50
C ARG A 174 2.00 -20.11 -4.46
N MET A 175 3.13 -19.73 -5.06
CA MET A 175 4.39 -20.44 -4.83
C MET A 175 4.76 -20.44 -3.33
N PRO A 176 5.37 -21.52 -2.82
CA PRO A 176 6.02 -21.49 -1.51
C PRO A 176 7.27 -20.60 -1.54
N ARG A 177 7.75 -20.17 -0.37
CA ARG A 177 9.04 -19.47 -0.24
C ARG A 177 10.19 -20.40 -0.65
N ARG A 178 11.34 -19.82 -0.99
CA ARG A 178 12.52 -20.49 -1.59
C ARG A 178 12.20 -21.32 -2.84
N THR A 179 11.31 -20.84 -3.70
CA THR A 179 11.04 -21.48 -5.01
C THR A 179 12.01 -21.00 -6.09
N ALA A 180 12.59 -21.94 -6.85
CA ALA A 180 13.20 -21.68 -8.15
C ALA A 180 12.18 -21.96 -9.28
N ILE A 181 11.80 -20.93 -10.04
CA ILE A 181 10.86 -21.00 -11.16
C ILE A 181 11.68 -21.09 -12.46
N VAL A 182 11.48 -22.16 -13.24
CA VAL A 182 12.32 -22.44 -14.41
C VAL A 182 11.52 -22.29 -15.71
N ALA A 183 11.99 -21.41 -16.58
CA ALA A 183 11.50 -21.18 -17.93
C ALA A 183 12.62 -21.40 -18.96
N PHE A 184 12.36 -21.27 -20.26
CA PHE A 184 13.32 -21.64 -21.31
C PHE A 184 13.54 -20.56 -22.38
N SER A 185 13.10 -19.33 -22.11
CA SER A 185 13.52 -18.12 -22.82
C SER A 185 13.81 -16.98 -21.82
N ALA A 186 14.66 -16.03 -22.21
CA ALA A 186 14.94 -14.85 -21.37
C ALA A 186 13.69 -13.97 -21.19
N GLU A 187 12.84 -13.88 -22.23
CA GLU A 187 11.55 -13.18 -22.20
C GLU A 187 10.62 -13.76 -21.12
N GLU A 188 10.45 -15.08 -21.06
CA GLU A 188 9.61 -15.71 -20.03
C GLU A 188 10.19 -15.53 -18.63
N VAL A 189 11.52 -15.61 -18.47
CA VAL A 189 12.18 -15.34 -17.18
C VAL A 189 11.92 -13.89 -16.72
N TYR A 190 12.09 -12.90 -17.61
CA TYR A 190 11.81 -11.50 -17.26
C TYR A 190 10.32 -11.25 -16.99
N ALA A 191 9.41 -11.84 -17.76
CA ALA A 191 7.97 -11.69 -17.56
C ALA A 191 7.50 -12.31 -16.23
N ILE A 192 8.06 -13.46 -15.85
CA ILE A 192 7.77 -14.12 -14.56
C ILE A 192 8.41 -13.34 -13.41
N ALA A 193 9.65 -12.88 -13.54
CA ALA A 193 10.32 -12.09 -12.50
C ALA A 193 9.60 -10.77 -12.22
N GLU A 194 9.14 -10.07 -13.26
CA GLU A 194 8.29 -8.87 -13.16
C GLU A 194 6.96 -9.17 -12.44
N LEU A 195 6.31 -10.29 -12.77
CA LEU A 195 5.06 -10.70 -12.13
C LEU A 195 5.25 -11.11 -10.66
N ILE A 196 6.37 -11.76 -10.32
CA ILE A 196 6.73 -12.10 -8.94
C ILE A 196 7.07 -10.84 -8.15
N ARG A 197 7.84 -9.89 -8.70
CA ARG A 197 8.10 -8.58 -8.06
C ARG A 197 6.78 -7.91 -7.64
N ARG A 198 5.83 -7.77 -8.57
CA ARG A 198 4.50 -7.16 -8.33
C ARG A 198 3.62 -7.89 -7.32
N GLN A 199 3.91 -9.16 -7.00
CA GLN A 199 3.09 -9.99 -6.09
C GLN A 199 3.80 -10.39 -4.79
N ARG A 200 5.13 -10.25 -4.71
CA ARG A 200 5.99 -10.82 -3.66
C ARG A 200 7.21 -9.96 -3.30
N GLY A 201 7.32 -8.74 -3.82
CA GLY A 201 8.43 -7.82 -3.55
C GLY A 201 9.63 -7.98 -4.48
N GLY A 202 10.05 -9.20 -4.80
CA GLY A 202 11.15 -9.38 -5.75
C GLY A 202 11.48 -10.82 -6.13
N ALA A 203 12.29 -10.96 -7.17
CA ALA A 203 12.92 -12.21 -7.55
C ALA A 203 14.34 -12.00 -8.09
N ALA A 204 15.22 -12.95 -7.80
CA ALA A 204 16.53 -13.06 -8.44
C ALA A 204 16.37 -13.61 -9.87
N VAL A 205 17.25 -13.20 -10.79
CA VAL A 205 17.23 -13.62 -12.20
C VAL A 205 18.53 -14.30 -12.60
N VAL A 206 18.46 -15.54 -13.06
CA VAL A 206 19.61 -16.35 -13.51
C VAL A 206 19.43 -16.89 -14.92
N LEU A 207 20.13 -16.29 -15.88
CA LEU A 207 20.19 -16.76 -17.28
C LEU A 207 21.56 -17.37 -17.59
N GLY A 208 21.60 -18.35 -18.50
CA GLY A 208 22.85 -18.96 -18.95
C GLY A 208 23.88 -17.98 -19.54
N ALA A 209 23.42 -16.85 -20.10
CA ALA A 209 24.28 -15.81 -20.69
C ALA A 209 25.00 -14.91 -19.65
N LEU A 210 24.42 -14.73 -18.44
CA LEU A 210 24.96 -13.85 -17.41
C LEU A 210 26.41 -14.23 -17.06
N SER A 211 27.25 -13.23 -16.78
CA SER A 211 28.63 -13.49 -16.34
C SER A 211 28.65 -14.27 -15.02
N PRO A 212 29.76 -14.95 -14.69
CA PRO A 212 29.92 -15.59 -13.38
C PRO A 212 29.66 -14.62 -12.22
N ARG A 213 30.07 -13.35 -12.35
CA ARG A 213 29.91 -12.30 -11.34
C ARG A 213 28.45 -11.88 -11.16
N THR A 214 27.77 -11.44 -12.23
CA THR A 214 26.34 -11.08 -12.17
C THR A 214 25.50 -12.24 -11.64
N ARG A 215 25.81 -13.47 -12.07
CA ARG A 215 25.08 -14.68 -11.67
C ARG A 215 25.28 -15.00 -10.19
N ASN A 216 26.50 -14.89 -9.67
CA ASN A 216 26.78 -15.07 -8.25
C ASN A 216 26.04 -14.03 -7.40
N ALA A 217 26.12 -12.75 -7.75
CA ALA A 217 25.44 -11.68 -7.00
C ALA A 217 23.89 -11.80 -7.03
N GLN A 218 23.31 -12.32 -8.13
CA GLN A 218 21.88 -12.66 -8.20
C GLN A 218 21.52 -13.90 -7.36
N VAL A 219 22.43 -14.88 -7.22
CA VAL A 219 22.25 -16.03 -6.34
C VAL A 219 22.41 -15.65 -4.86
N GLU A 220 23.34 -14.75 -4.55
CA GLU A 220 23.60 -14.23 -3.21
C GLU A 220 22.36 -13.52 -2.65
N LEU A 221 21.71 -12.65 -3.44
CA LEU A 221 20.40 -12.03 -3.14
C LEU A 221 19.31 -13.05 -2.74
N TYR A 222 19.35 -14.26 -3.29
CA TYR A 222 18.42 -15.36 -2.99
C TYR A 222 18.88 -16.25 -1.82
N GLN A 223 20.18 -16.30 -1.52
CA GLN A 223 20.71 -17.00 -0.34
C GLN A 223 20.62 -16.14 0.93
N SER A 224 20.87 -14.82 0.85
CA SER A 224 20.67 -13.85 1.94
C SER A 224 19.21 -13.76 2.41
N GLY A 225 18.27 -14.12 1.53
CA GLY A 225 16.83 -14.04 1.79
C GLY A 225 16.20 -12.68 1.48
N ASP A 226 16.95 -11.77 0.85
CA ASP A 226 16.42 -10.50 0.33
C ASP A 226 15.37 -10.74 -0.77
N VAL A 227 15.43 -11.88 -1.47
CA VAL A 227 14.31 -12.43 -2.25
C VAL A 227 14.06 -13.91 -1.93
N ASP A 228 12.78 -14.28 -1.81
CA ASP A 228 12.35 -15.67 -1.60
C ASP A 228 12.27 -16.50 -2.90
N TYR A 229 12.47 -15.85 -4.05
CA TYR A 229 12.18 -16.41 -5.37
C TYR A 229 13.36 -16.22 -6.32
N LEU A 230 13.67 -17.27 -7.07
CA LEU A 230 14.65 -17.27 -8.14
C LEU A 230 13.91 -17.62 -9.44
N VAL A 231 14.09 -16.84 -10.51
CA VAL A 231 13.55 -17.14 -11.85
C VAL A 231 14.71 -17.36 -12.80
N ALA A 232 14.72 -18.48 -13.52
CA ALA A 232 15.92 -18.90 -14.24
C ALA A 232 15.65 -19.74 -15.50
N THR A 233 16.70 -19.95 -16.30
CA THR A 233 16.74 -21.02 -17.31
C THR A 233 17.32 -22.32 -16.73
N ASP A 234 17.39 -23.36 -17.58
CA ASP A 234 18.18 -24.58 -17.38
C ASP A 234 19.61 -24.38 -16.83
N ALA A 235 20.16 -23.17 -16.88
CA ALA A 235 21.41 -22.78 -16.22
C ALA A 235 21.45 -23.05 -14.70
N VAL A 236 20.31 -23.20 -13.99
CA VAL A 236 20.31 -23.67 -12.58
C VAL A 236 20.48 -25.19 -12.44
N GLY A 237 20.27 -25.95 -13.51
CA GLY A 237 20.47 -27.40 -13.54
C GLY A 237 21.93 -27.82 -13.36
N MET A 238 22.89 -26.92 -13.54
CA MET A 238 24.33 -27.21 -13.46
C MET A 238 25.15 -26.06 -12.86
N GLY A 239 26.14 -26.40 -12.03
CA GLY A 239 27.24 -25.48 -11.65
C GLY A 239 26.89 -24.24 -10.82
N LEU A 240 25.74 -24.21 -10.18
CA LEU A 240 25.44 -23.28 -9.08
C LEU A 240 25.18 -24.04 -7.79
N ASN A 241 25.73 -23.52 -6.69
CA ASN A 241 25.27 -23.84 -5.34
C ASN A 241 23.97 -23.09 -5.07
N LEU A 242 22.87 -23.81 -4.80
CA LEU A 242 21.55 -23.25 -4.55
C LEU A 242 20.84 -24.09 -3.47
N ASP A 243 20.38 -23.43 -2.42
CA ASP A 243 19.52 -24.01 -1.40
C ASP A 243 18.06 -23.67 -1.73
N VAL A 244 17.39 -24.64 -2.37
CA VAL A 244 16.06 -24.52 -2.98
C VAL A 244 15.14 -25.60 -2.42
N ASP A 245 13.96 -25.20 -1.94
CA ASP A 245 12.99 -26.14 -1.35
C ASP A 245 11.96 -26.63 -2.40
N HIS A 246 11.70 -25.81 -3.42
CA HIS A 246 10.74 -26.09 -4.49
C HIS A 246 11.26 -25.68 -5.88
N VAL A 247 11.14 -26.56 -6.87
CA VAL A 247 11.38 -26.25 -8.28
C VAL A 247 10.05 -26.26 -9.05
N ALA A 248 9.68 -25.11 -9.62
CA ALA A 248 8.44 -24.93 -10.36
C ALA A 248 8.71 -24.71 -11.87
N PHE A 249 8.29 -25.64 -12.72
CA PHE A 249 8.45 -25.53 -14.17
C PHE A 249 7.37 -24.63 -14.76
N ALA A 250 7.78 -23.53 -15.40
CA ALA A 250 6.90 -22.61 -16.12
C ALA A 250 6.64 -23.04 -17.58
N ALA A 251 7.52 -23.86 -18.14
CA ALA A 251 7.36 -24.55 -19.42
C ALA A 251 8.10 -25.92 -19.41
N THR A 252 7.84 -26.76 -20.42
CA THR A 252 8.51 -28.07 -20.61
C THR A 252 9.17 -28.22 -21.99
N TRP A 253 9.32 -27.11 -22.71
CA TRP A 253 9.87 -27.03 -24.06
C TRP A 253 11.01 -26.02 -24.08
N LYS A 254 12.07 -26.32 -24.85
CA LYS A 254 13.16 -25.37 -25.12
C LYS A 254 13.52 -25.33 -26.60
N TYR A 255 14.14 -24.22 -27.00
CA TYR A 255 14.86 -24.14 -28.26
C TYR A 255 16.26 -24.74 -28.06
N ASP A 256 16.64 -25.74 -28.87
CA ASP A 256 17.94 -26.43 -28.77
C ASP A 256 19.03 -25.83 -29.70
N GLY A 257 18.83 -24.59 -30.13
CA GLY A 257 19.65 -23.94 -31.16
C GLY A 257 19.20 -24.24 -32.59
N THR A 258 18.43 -25.32 -32.81
CA THR A 258 17.91 -25.71 -34.13
C THR A 258 16.38 -25.73 -34.19
N ARG A 259 15.70 -26.19 -33.12
CA ARG A 259 14.25 -26.36 -33.08
C ARG A 259 13.70 -26.25 -31.66
N PHE A 260 12.41 -25.96 -31.57
CA PHE A 260 11.66 -26.12 -30.33
C PHE A 260 11.32 -27.60 -30.11
N ARG A 261 11.71 -28.16 -28.97
CA ARG A 261 11.40 -29.54 -28.56
C ARG A 261 11.02 -29.62 -27.09
N LYS A 262 10.29 -30.68 -26.72
CA LYS A 262 10.08 -31.04 -25.31
C LYS A 262 11.42 -31.43 -24.66
N LEU A 263 11.55 -31.16 -23.37
CA LEU A 263 12.64 -31.66 -22.53
C LEU A 263 12.51 -33.17 -22.34
N THR A 264 13.67 -33.84 -22.24
CA THR A 264 13.75 -35.25 -21.85
C THR A 264 13.52 -35.43 -20.35
N PRO A 265 13.14 -36.65 -19.88
CA PRO A 265 13.06 -36.95 -18.45
C PRO A 265 14.36 -36.64 -17.69
N ALA A 266 15.53 -36.90 -18.30
CA ALA A 266 16.84 -36.61 -17.72
C ALA A 266 17.11 -35.09 -17.57
N GLU A 267 16.77 -34.28 -18.57
CA GLU A 267 16.88 -32.81 -18.49
C GLU A 267 15.94 -32.25 -17.40
N LEU A 268 14.71 -32.75 -17.31
CA LEU A 268 13.78 -32.40 -16.24
C LEU A 268 14.31 -32.83 -14.86
N GLY A 269 14.85 -34.04 -14.73
CA GLY A 269 15.40 -34.57 -13.48
C GLY A 269 16.64 -33.83 -12.99
N GLN A 270 17.52 -33.40 -13.90
CA GLN A 270 18.71 -32.61 -13.56
C GLN A 270 18.33 -31.22 -12.98
N ILE A 271 17.20 -30.65 -13.42
CA ILE A 271 16.65 -29.39 -12.93
C ILE A 271 15.83 -29.61 -11.64
N ALA A 272 14.89 -30.57 -11.64
CA ALA A 272 14.02 -30.87 -10.50
C ALA A 272 14.82 -31.34 -9.27
N GLY A 273 15.86 -32.16 -9.49
CA GLY A 273 16.75 -32.65 -8.44
C GLY A 273 17.64 -31.59 -7.79
N ARG A 274 17.51 -30.30 -8.17
CA ARG A 274 18.04 -29.14 -7.44
C ARG A 274 17.19 -28.75 -6.23
N ALA A 275 15.92 -29.17 -6.18
CA ALA A 275 15.09 -29.04 -4.97
C ALA A 275 15.52 -30.07 -3.91
N GLY A 276 15.74 -29.62 -2.68
CA GLY A 276 16.25 -30.47 -1.59
C GLY A 276 17.74 -30.80 -1.75
N ARG A 277 18.50 -30.69 -0.65
CA ARG A 277 19.96 -30.73 -0.67
C ARG A 277 20.50 -31.35 0.62
N HIS A 278 21.60 -32.09 0.51
CA HIS A 278 22.09 -32.98 1.59
C HIS A 278 20.95 -33.90 2.06
N LEU A 279 20.53 -33.79 3.32
CA LEU A 279 19.44 -34.57 3.93
C LEU A 279 18.06 -33.90 3.82
N SER A 280 17.98 -32.64 3.36
CA SER A 280 16.69 -31.96 3.20
C SER A 280 15.97 -32.48 1.95
N ASP A 281 14.74 -32.96 2.14
CA ASP A 281 13.85 -33.33 1.05
C ASP A 281 13.50 -32.13 0.16
N GLY A 282 13.18 -32.41 -1.11
CA GLY A 282 12.84 -31.39 -2.10
C GLY A 282 11.51 -31.66 -2.79
N THR A 283 10.88 -30.60 -3.28
CA THR A 283 9.62 -30.70 -4.02
C THR A 283 9.72 -30.12 -5.42
N PHE A 284 8.96 -30.66 -6.38
CA PHE A 284 8.83 -30.09 -7.72
C PHE A 284 7.37 -29.96 -8.16
N GLY A 285 7.09 -29.09 -9.14
CA GLY A 285 5.73 -28.82 -9.60
C GLY A 285 5.68 -28.08 -10.94
N SER A 286 4.48 -27.83 -11.44
CA SER A 286 4.23 -27.00 -12.63
C SER A 286 3.60 -25.65 -12.27
N THR A 287 3.80 -24.63 -13.10
CA THR A 287 3.20 -23.31 -12.91
C THR A 287 2.98 -22.52 -14.21
N GLY A 288 2.28 -21.39 -14.11
CA GLY A 288 2.10 -20.41 -15.18
C GLY A 288 1.32 -20.96 -16.37
N ARG A 289 2.02 -21.28 -17.46
CA ARG A 289 1.45 -21.89 -18.67
C ARG A 289 1.86 -23.36 -18.84
N CYS A 290 2.66 -23.91 -17.93
CA CYS A 290 2.98 -25.33 -17.91
C CYS A 290 1.77 -26.15 -17.44
N ARG A 291 1.32 -27.09 -18.27
CA ARG A 291 0.38 -28.13 -17.86
C ARG A 291 1.00 -28.99 -16.74
N PRO A 292 0.17 -29.64 -15.89
CA PRO A 292 0.63 -30.70 -14.99
C PRO A 292 1.45 -31.77 -15.71
N PHE A 293 2.34 -32.44 -14.98
CA PHE A 293 3.06 -33.60 -15.49
C PHE A 293 2.14 -34.84 -15.54
N GLU A 294 2.35 -35.68 -16.56
CA GLU A 294 1.71 -37.00 -16.64
C GLU A 294 2.24 -37.92 -15.52
N PRO A 295 1.44 -38.87 -14.98
CA PRO A 295 1.87 -39.76 -13.90
C PRO A 295 3.18 -40.50 -14.16
N GLU A 296 3.39 -41.02 -15.37
CA GLU A 296 4.64 -41.68 -15.78
C GLU A 296 5.86 -40.74 -15.67
N MET A 297 5.70 -39.46 -16.02
CA MET A 297 6.78 -38.48 -15.90
C MET A 297 7.09 -38.15 -14.43
N ILE A 298 6.07 -38.13 -13.57
CA ILE A 298 6.25 -37.91 -12.12
C ILE A 298 7.03 -39.09 -11.51
N GLU A 299 6.56 -40.32 -11.72
CA GLU A 299 7.19 -41.54 -11.21
C GLU A 299 8.66 -41.66 -11.64
N ARG A 300 8.96 -41.34 -12.90
CA ARG A 300 10.33 -41.36 -13.43
C ARG A 300 11.22 -40.25 -12.86
N LEU A 301 10.67 -39.09 -12.51
CA LEU A 301 11.42 -38.00 -11.86
C LEU A 301 11.68 -38.29 -10.38
N GLU A 302 10.72 -38.86 -9.65
CA GLU A 302 10.87 -39.24 -8.24
C GLU A 302 11.86 -40.41 -8.09
N ASN A 303 11.68 -41.48 -8.87
CA ASN A 303 12.57 -42.65 -8.87
C ASN A 303 13.90 -42.44 -9.60
N HIS A 304 14.07 -41.31 -10.32
CA HIS A 304 15.23 -40.98 -11.15
C HIS A 304 15.52 -42.02 -12.26
N ASP A 305 14.45 -42.57 -12.88
CA ASP A 305 14.51 -43.59 -13.93
C ASP A 305 14.47 -42.97 -15.34
N PHE A 306 15.63 -42.93 -15.99
CA PHE A 306 15.87 -42.17 -17.22
C PHE A 306 16.49 -43.06 -18.30
N ASP A 307 16.06 -42.85 -19.55
CA ASP A 307 16.54 -43.61 -20.71
C ASP A 307 18.08 -43.56 -20.83
N PRO A 308 18.76 -44.72 -20.98
CA PRO A 308 20.20 -44.73 -21.21
C PRO A 308 20.59 -44.00 -22.50
N LEU A 309 21.72 -43.29 -22.43
CA LEU A 309 22.35 -42.67 -23.58
C LEU A 309 22.77 -43.75 -24.58
N ARG A 310 22.59 -43.48 -25.87
CA ARG A 310 22.88 -44.41 -26.97
C ARG A 310 24.03 -43.97 -27.88
N ILE A 311 24.37 -42.68 -27.84
CA ILE A 311 25.35 -42.03 -28.72
C ILE A 311 26.07 -40.93 -27.93
N LEU A 312 27.40 -40.85 -28.06
CA LEU A 312 28.23 -39.71 -27.65
C LEU A 312 28.71 -38.96 -28.90
N GLN A 313 28.88 -37.64 -28.81
CA GLN A 313 29.52 -36.86 -29.87
C GLN A 313 31.03 -37.09 -29.84
N TRP A 314 31.65 -37.27 -31.00
CA TRP A 314 33.09 -37.52 -31.13
C TRP A 314 33.69 -36.67 -32.25
N ARG A 315 34.90 -36.16 -31.99
CA ARG A 315 35.76 -35.49 -32.97
C ARG A 315 37.15 -36.12 -32.85
N ASN A 316 37.85 -36.28 -33.98
CA ASN A 316 39.19 -36.85 -33.99
C ASN A 316 40.17 -36.00 -33.14
N PRO A 317 40.85 -36.57 -32.13
CA PRO A 317 41.85 -35.85 -31.34
C PRO A 317 43.23 -35.78 -32.02
N ASP A 318 43.48 -36.65 -33.01
CA ASP A 318 44.74 -36.78 -33.76
C ASP A 318 44.68 -35.96 -35.06
N LEU A 319 44.74 -34.63 -34.92
CA LEU A 319 44.68 -33.68 -36.03
C LEU A 319 46.01 -33.54 -36.77
N ASP A 320 45.97 -33.54 -38.11
CA ASP A 320 47.15 -33.48 -38.98
C ASP A 320 47.39 -32.07 -39.52
N PHE A 321 48.34 -31.35 -38.92
CA PHE A 321 48.66 -29.97 -39.30
C PHE A 321 49.56 -29.84 -40.55
N ARG A 322 49.91 -30.91 -41.29
CA ARG A 322 50.89 -30.84 -42.39
C ARG A 322 50.51 -29.86 -43.52
N SER A 323 49.21 -29.75 -43.83
CA SER A 323 48.62 -28.78 -44.76
C SER A 323 47.17 -28.49 -44.35
N LEU A 324 46.54 -27.47 -44.91
CA LEU A 324 45.11 -27.18 -44.70
C LEU A 324 44.22 -28.37 -45.08
N ASP A 325 44.46 -28.97 -46.26
CA ASP A 325 43.65 -30.08 -46.75
C ASP A 325 43.88 -31.37 -45.93
N ALA A 326 45.07 -31.54 -45.33
CA ALA A 326 45.34 -32.61 -44.37
C ALA A 326 44.64 -32.37 -43.02
N LEU A 327 44.58 -31.12 -42.55
CA LEU A 327 43.84 -30.75 -41.35
C LEU A 327 42.35 -31.02 -41.54
N GLN A 328 41.76 -30.56 -42.65
CA GLN A 328 40.36 -30.83 -43.00
C GLN A 328 40.09 -32.34 -43.08
N ALA A 329 40.90 -33.10 -43.83
CA ALA A 329 40.77 -34.56 -43.91
C ALA A 329 40.89 -35.27 -42.54
N SER A 330 41.66 -34.70 -41.59
CA SER A 330 41.76 -35.21 -40.22
C SER A 330 40.56 -34.84 -39.33
N LEU A 331 39.90 -33.71 -39.59
CA LEU A 331 38.64 -33.30 -38.95
C LEU A 331 37.44 -34.08 -39.51
N ASP A 332 37.51 -34.49 -40.78
CA ASP A 332 36.47 -35.25 -41.49
C ASP A 332 36.44 -36.76 -41.17
N VAL A 333 37.36 -37.25 -40.34
CA VAL A 333 37.35 -38.65 -39.88
C VAL A 333 36.05 -38.98 -39.12
N HIS A 334 35.46 -40.13 -39.42
CA HIS A 334 34.31 -40.68 -38.69
C HIS A 334 34.77 -41.72 -37.65
N PRO A 335 34.07 -41.84 -36.49
CA PRO A 335 34.39 -42.85 -35.50
C PRO A 335 34.03 -44.25 -35.99
N SER A 336 34.82 -45.25 -35.60
CA SER A 336 34.62 -46.67 -35.94
C SER A 336 34.03 -47.51 -34.80
N GLU A 337 33.91 -46.96 -33.60
CA GLU A 337 33.42 -47.66 -32.40
C GLU A 337 31.91 -47.45 -32.19
N PRO A 338 31.13 -48.50 -31.87
CA PRO A 338 29.70 -48.38 -31.57
C PRO A 338 29.41 -47.39 -30.43
N GLY A 339 28.33 -46.62 -30.55
CA GLY A 339 27.94 -45.63 -29.55
C GLY A 339 28.66 -44.27 -29.67
N LEU A 340 29.52 -44.08 -30.67
CA LEU A 340 30.04 -42.77 -31.06
C LEU A 340 29.40 -42.30 -32.37
N THR A 341 29.16 -40.99 -32.50
CA THR A 341 28.86 -40.34 -33.78
C THR A 341 29.87 -39.22 -34.04
N ARG A 342 30.10 -38.86 -35.31
CA ARG A 342 30.80 -37.61 -35.61
C ARG A 342 29.96 -36.45 -35.07
N ALA A 343 30.60 -35.57 -34.31
CA ALA A 343 29.98 -34.37 -33.75
C ALA A 343 29.50 -33.41 -34.86
N PRO A 344 28.48 -32.57 -34.59
CA PRO A 344 28.15 -31.41 -35.42
C PRO A 344 29.37 -30.50 -35.69
N MET A 345 29.27 -29.74 -36.77
CA MET A 345 30.34 -28.85 -37.21
C MET A 345 30.40 -27.60 -36.33
N GLY A 346 31.37 -27.54 -35.42
CA GLY A 346 31.55 -26.43 -34.47
C GLY A 346 31.95 -25.11 -35.14
N GLU A 347 31.85 -24.02 -34.39
CA GLU A 347 32.26 -22.67 -34.82
C GLU A 347 33.70 -22.64 -35.34
N ASP A 348 34.59 -23.44 -34.74
CA ASP A 348 36.01 -23.56 -35.13
C ASP A 348 36.20 -24.18 -36.53
N GLN A 349 35.51 -25.28 -36.84
CA GLN A 349 35.51 -25.87 -38.19
C GLN A 349 34.78 -24.98 -39.20
N GLN A 350 33.69 -24.30 -38.82
CA GLN A 350 32.97 -23.38 -39.70
C GLN A 350 33.86 -22.18 -40.12
N ALA A 351 34.56 -21.56 -39.17
CA ALA A 351 35.51 -20.49 -39.47
C ALA A 351 36.66 -20.99 -40.37
N LEU A 352 37.23 -22.16 -40.08
CA LEU A 352 38.26 -22.78 -40.92
C LEU A 352 37.76 -23.00 -42.36
N GLU A 353 36.57 -23.56 -42.55
CA GLU A 353 36.00 -23.83 -43.87
C GLU A 353 35.62 -22.58 -44.67
N ILE A 354 35.41 -21.44 -44.02
CA ILE A 354 35.25 -20.15 -44.71
C ILE A 354 36.62 -19.67 -45.19
N LEU A 355 37.61 -19.56 -44.29
CA LEU A 355 38.94 -19.06 -44.63
C LEU A 355 39.71 -19.98 -45.60
N MET A 356 39.46 -21.29 -45.59
CA MET A 356 40.01 -22.24 -46.57
C MET A 356 39.51 -22.05 -48.01
N LYS A 357 38.56 -21.13 -48.25
CA LYS A 357 38.10 -20.75 -49.61
C LYS A 357 38.80 -19.50 -50.13
N GLU A 358 39.54 -18.78 -49.29
CA GLU A 358 40.29 -17.58 -49.68
C GLU A 358 41.75 -17.92 -49.99
N ASP A 359 42.19 -17.62 -51.21
CA ASP A 359 43.56 -17.93 -51.68
C ASP A 359 44.65 -17.25 -50.82
N ASP A 360 44.34 -16.06 -50.29
CA ASP A 360 45.22 -15.29 -49.40
C ASP A 360 45.53 -16.07 -48.10
N PHE A 361 44.54 -16.78 -47.56
CA PHE A 361 44.68 -17.63 -46.37
C PHE A 361 45.35 -18.97 -46.71
N ARG A 362 45.08 -19.55 -47.88
CA ARG A 362 45.82 -20.72 -48.39
C ARG A 362 47.32 -20.42 -48.56
N ALA A 363 47.68 -19.23 -49.04
CA ALA A 363 49.07 -18.80 -49.17
C ALA A 363 49.74 -18.55 -47.80
N MET A 364 49.05 -17.85 -46.88
CA MET A 364 49.56 -17.57 -45.53
C MET A 364 49.73 -18.85 -44.68
N ALA A 365 48.83 -19.83 -44.79
CA ALA A 365 48.87 -21.08 -44.03
C ALA A 365 49.86 -22.13 -44.59
N SER A 366 51.03 -21.68 -45.07
CA SER A 366 52.04 -22.56 -45.65
C SER A 366 52.88 -23.25 -44.57
N GLY A 367 52.69 -24.57 -44.44
CA GLY A 367 53.45 -25.42 -43.53
C GLY A 367 52.91 -25.49 -42.09
N ALA A 368 53.35 -26.51 -41.35
CA ALA A 368 52.61 -27.01 -40.19
C ALA A 368 52.50 -26.07 -38.98
N SER A 369 53.38 -25.07 -38.86
CA SER A 369 53.26 -24.04 -37.82
C SER A 369 52.15 -23.03 -38.15
N ALA A 370 52.04 -22.63 -39.43
CA ALA A 370 51.03 -21.68 -39.90
C ALA A 370 49.64 -22.31 -39.91
N VAL A 371 49.51 -23.56 -40.39
CA VAL A 371 48.26 -24.34 -40.33
C VAL A 371 47.76 -24.49 -38.89
N ARG A 372 48.67 -24.77 -37.94
CA ARG A 372 48.32 -24.81 -36.50
C ARG A 372 47.90 -23.43 -35.99
N ARG A 373 48.62 -22.37 -36.33
CA ARG A 373 48.27 -20.99 -35.93
C ARG A 373 46.90 -20.57 -36.46
N LEU A 374 46.53 -20.96 -37.69
CA LEU A 374 45.19 -20.72 -38.21
C LEU A 374 44.14 -21.44 -37.36
N TRP A 375 44.34 -22.73 -37.07
CA TRP A 375 43.44 -23.51 -36.22
C TRP A 375 43.29 -22.93 -34.80
N ASP A 376 44.39 -22.47 -34.20
CA ASP A 376 44.39 -21.84 -32.88
C ASP A 376 43.63 -20.49 -32.87
N VAL A 377 43.50 -19.81 -34.02
CA VAL A 377 42.69 -18.58 -34.19
C VAL A 377 41.23 -18.90 -34.58
N CYS A 378 40.98 -19.94 -35.38
CA CYS A 378 39.62 -20.47 -35.61
C CYS A 378 38.97 -20.93 -34.30
N GLY A 379 39.76 -21.39 -33.32
CA GLY A 379 39.30 -21.73 -31.98
C GLY A 379 38.92 -20.55 -31.07
N VAL A 380 38.72 -19.33 -31.60
CA VAL A 380 38.12 -18.20 -30.86
C VAL A 380 36.59 -18.37 -30.83
N PRO A 381 35.92 -18.45 -29.67
CA PRO A 381 34.47 -18.65 -29.60
C PRO A 381 33.67 -17.40 -29.98
N ASP A 382 32.52 -17.58 -30.65
CA ASP A 382 31.57 -16.49 -30.88
C ASP A 382 30.53 -16.38 -29.76
N TYR A 383 30.97 -15.83 -28.63
CA TYR A 383 30.08 -15.50 -27.52
C TYR A 383 28.88 -14.61 -27.92
N ARG A 384 28.94 -13.91 -29.07
CA ARG A 384 27.88 -13.00 -29.57
C ARG A 384 26.79 -13.70 -30.38
N LYS A 385 27.09 -14.88 -30.95
CA LYS A 385 26.21 -15.65 -31.86
C LYS A 385 25.74 -14.85 -33.08
N VAL A 386 26.68 -14.20 -33.76
CA VAL A 386 26.48 -13.55 -35.06
C VAL A 386 26.44 -14.57 -36.21
N HIS A 387 26.25 -14.11 -37.44
CA HIS A 387 26.31 -14.96 -38.62
C HIS A 387 27.74 -15.52 -38.82
N PRO A 388 27.95 -16.80 -39.18
CA PRO A 388 29.27 -17.42 -39.24
C PRO A 388 30.31 -16.67 -40.09
N GLN A 389 29.90 -16.01 -41.18
CA GLN A 389 30.79 -15.14 -41.95
C GLN A 389 31.35 -13.98 -41.11
N VAL A 390 30.51 -13.28 -40.33
CA VAL A 390 30.91 -12.12 -39.51
C VAL A 390 31.85 -12.53 -38.37
N HIS A 391 31.78 -13.79 -37.93
CA HIS A 391 32.79 -14.36 -37.03
C HIS A 391 34.07 -14.73 -37.75
N ALA A 392 33.98 -15.36 -38.93
CA ALA A 392 35.13 -15.67 -39.75
C ALA A 392 35.90 -14.41 -40.18
N ASP A 393 35.23 -13.28 -40.44
CA ASP A 393 35.85 -11.99 -40.77
C ASP A 393 36.74 -11.46 -39.62
N LEU A 394 36.34 -11.69 -38.36
CA LEU A 394 37.15 -11.39 -37.17
C LEU A 394 38.33 -12.36 -37.02
N VAL A 395 38.10 -13.67 -37.19
CA VAL A 395 39.14 -14.70 -37.20
C VAL A 395 40.18 -14.40 -38.31
N ALA A 396 39.72 -13.92 -39.47
CA ALA A 396 40.53 -13.50 -40.60
C ALA A 396 41.44 -12.31 -40.24
N GLU A 397 40.92 -11.30 -39.55
CA GLU A 397 41.67 -10.12 -39.12
C GLU A 397 42.72 -10.46 -38.05
N LEU A 398 42.34 -11.25 -37.03
CA LEU A 398 43.26 -11.75 -36.00
C LEU A 398 44.41 -12.56 -36.61
N TYR A 399 44.13 -13.49 -37.53
CA TYR A 399 45.16 -14.26 -38.22
C TYR A 399 46.03 -13.39 -39.14
N ARG A 400 45.44 -12.39 -39.83
CA ARG A 400 46.21 -11.40 -40.62
C ARG A 400 47.21 -10.64 -39.75
N PHE A 401 46.86 -10.19 -38.55
CA PHE A 401 47.84 -9.56 -37.64
C PHE A 401 48.95 -10.53 -37.21
N LEU A 402 48.60 -11.75 -36.82
CA LEU A 402 49.55 -12.75 -36.33
C LEU A 402 50.52 -13.28 -37.41
N MET A 403 50.18 -13.16 -38.70
CA MET A 403 51.00 -13.65 -39.82
C MET A 403 51.64 -12.55 -40.68
N LYS A 404 50.96 -11.42 -40.90
CA LYS A 404 51.43 -10.28 -41.74
C LYS A 404 51.83 -9.05 -40.93
N GLY A 405 51.49 -8.97 -39.64
CA GLY A 405 51.86 -7.84 -38.78
C GLY A 405 53.36 -7.79 -38.48
N MET A 406 53.95 -6.58 -38.42
CA MET A 406 55.39 -6.36 -38.28
C MET A 406 56.05 -7.03 -37.05
N ALA A 407 55.27 -7.39 -36.03
CA ALA A 407 55.73 -8.05 -34.82
C ALA A 407 55.21 -9.50 -34.64
N GLY A 408 54.44 -10.03 -35.61
CA GLY A 408 53.76 -11.33 -35.48
C GLY A 408 52.69 -11.36 -34.37
N ARG A 409 52.15 -10.20 -34.02
CA ARG A 409 51.23 -9.95 -32.89
C ARG A 409 50.11 -8.98 -33.30
N ILE A 410 49.00 -9.03 -32.58
CA ILE A 410 47.90 -8.05 -32.67
C ILE A 410 48.43 -6.69 -32.17
N PRO A 411 48.17 -5.57 -32.89
CA PRO A 411 48.58 -4.24 -32.43
C PRO A 411 47.85 -3.84 -31.15
N ASP A 412 48.61 -3.40 -30.14
CA ASP A 412 48.04 -2.98 -28.85
C ASP A 412 47.06 -1.80 -29.01
N THR A 413 47.24 -0.91 -30.00
CA THR A 413 46.33 0.21 -30.30
C THR A 413 44.97 -0.26 -30.83
N TRP A 414 44.97 -1.16 -31.80
CA TRP A 414 43.73 -1.76 -32.33
C TRP A 414 43.00 -2.55 -31.24
N PHE A 415 43.73 -3.28 -30.39
CA PHE A 415 43.12 -3.99 -29.27
C PHE A 415 42.53 -3.03 -28.23
N ALA A 416 43.22 -1.92 -27.92
CA ALA A 416 42.71 -0.85 -27.07
C ALA A 416 41.39 -0.26 -27.60
N GLU A 417 41.30 0.00 -28.90
CA GLU A 417 40.07 0.50 -29.54
C GLU A 417 38.90 -0.50 -29.39
N GLN A 418 39.13 -1.79 -29.61
CA GLN A 418 38.10 -2.82 -29.43
C GLN A 418 37.61 -2.93 -27.97
N VAL A 419 38.52 -2.79 -26.99
CA VAL A 419 38.17 -2.78 -25.56
C VAL A 419 37.44 -1.49 -25.18
N ALA A 420 37.86 -0.33 -25.69
CA ALA A 420 37.19 0.95 -25.43
C ALA A 420 35.76 1.00 -26.01
N MET A 421 35.49 0.35 -27.15
CA MET A 421 34.14 0.27 -27.72
C MET A 421 33.13 -0.51 -26.86
N ILE A 422 33.60 -1.44 -26.02
CA ILE A 422 32.74 -2.22 -25.11
C ILE A 422 32.70 -1.68 -23.68
N ASP A 423 33.66 -0.86 -23.27
CA ASP A 423 33.77 -0.32 -21.89
C ASP A 423 32.75 0.80 -21.61
N ARG A 424 31.47 0.42 -21.58
CA ARG A 424 30.33 1.32 -21.52
C ARG A 424 29.20 0.72 -20.69
N THR A 425 28.86 1.37 -19.58
CA THR A 425 27.81 0.95 -18.63
C THR A 425 26.43 1.55 -18.91
N ASP A 426 26.30 2.38 -19.95
CA ASP A 426 25.01 2.92 -20.42
C ASP A 426 24.11 1.86 -21.09
N GLY A 427 22.82 2.16 -21.20
CA GLY A 427 21.84 1.30 -21.87
C GLY A 427 21.12 0.32 -20.94
N ASP A 428 20.51 -0.69 -21.55
CA ASP A 428 19.60 -1.63 -20.90
C ASP A 428 20.26 -3.00 -20.61
N ILE A 429 19.47 -3.92 -20.06
CA ILE A 429 19.87 -5.28 -19.71
C ILE A 429 20.36 -6.06 -20.95
N GLU A 430 19.74 -5.90 -22.12
CA GLU A 430 20.17 -6.57 -23.33
C GLU A 430 21.48 -5.96 -23.88
N THR A 431 21.57 -4.63 -23.93
CA THR A 431 22.78 -3.90 -24.35
C THR A 431 24.00 -4.31 -23.53
N LEU A 432 23.86 -4.32 -22.20
CA LEU A 432 24.94 -4.73 -21.29
C LEU A 432 25.28 -6.22 -21.45
N SER A 433 24.29 -7.11 -21.54
CA SER A 433 24.55 -8.53 -21.79
C SER A 433 25.26 -8.78 -23.12
N ARG A 434 24.99 -7.97 -24.15
CA ARG A 434 25.64 -8.03 -25.47
C ARG A 434 27.08 -7.49 -25.43
N ARG A 435 27.35 -6.42 -24.68
CA ARG A 435 28.72 -5.91 -24.44
C ARG A 435 29.56 -6.90 -23.64
N ILE A 436 29.01 -7.52 -22.59
CA ILE A 436 29.69 -8.60 -21.83
C ILE A 436 30.04 -9.78 -22.75
N ALA A 437 29.10 -10.22 -23.60
CA ALA A 437 29.36 -11.29 -24.56
C ALA A 437 30.53 -10.94 -25.50
N HIS A 438 30.58 -9.73 -26.04
CA HIS A 438 31.70 -9.26 -26.87
C HIS A 438 33.02 -9.19 -26.07
N GLY A 439 32.97 -8.74 -24.82
CA GLY A 439 34.13 -8.67 -23.92
C GLY A 439 34.78 -10.03 -23.65
N ARG A 440 34.02 -11.12 -23.61
CA ARG A 440 34.59 -12.47 -23.45
C ARG A 440 35.45 -12.91 -24.64
N THR A 441 35.11 -12.48 -25.87
CA THR A 441 35.96 -12.71 -27.05
C THR A 441 37.33 -12.05 -26.87
N TRP A 442 37.37 -10.80 -26.38
CA TRP A 442 38.62 -10.09 -26.12
C TRP A 442 39.38 -10.64 -24.91
N THR A 443 38.70 -11.05 -23.83
CA THR A 443 39.32 -11.77 -22.70
C THR A 443 39.93 -13.11 -23.15
N PHE A 444 39.28 -13.85 -24.05
CA PHE A 444 39.83 -15.08 -24.62
C PHE A 444 41.10 -14.80 -25.44
N VAL A 445 41.10 -13.75 -26.27
CA VAL A 445 42.29 -13.27 -27.01
C VAL A 445 43.42 -12.86 -26.04
N ALA A 446 43.11 -12.14 -24.97
CA ALA A 446 44.10 -11.71 -23.96
C ALA A 446 44.73 -12.88 -23.19
N ASN A 447 43.99 -13.99 -22.99
CA ASN A 447 44.52 -15.22 -22.38
C ASN A 447 45.46 -16.02 -23.32
N ARG A 448 45.68 -15.60 -24.58
CA ARG A 448 46.64 -16.24 -25.48
C ARG A 448 48.08 -15.73 -25.19
N PRO A 449 49.06 -16.63 -25.01
CA PRO A 449 50.35 -16.28 -24.41
C PRO A 449 51.28 -15.46 -25.31
N ASP A 450 51.04 -15.43 -26.63
CA ASP A 450 51.94 -14.85 -27.62
C ASP A 450 51.24 -13.97 -28.67
N TRP A 451 49.94 -13.67 -28.51
CA TRP A 451 49.16 -12.92 -29.49
C TRP A 451 49.23 -11.39 -29.30
N LEU A 452 49.38 -10.91 -28.06
CA LEU A 452 49.52 -9.49 -27.69
C LEU A 452 50.93 -9.21 -27.18
N ARG A 453 51.36 -7.95 -27.11
CA ARG A 453 52.68 -7.57 -26.59
C ARG A 453 52.82 -7.93 -25.11
N ASP A 454 51.85 -7.51 -24.31
CA ASP A 454 51.74 -7.76 -22.86
C ASP A 454 50.39 -8.43 -22.55
N PRO A 455 50.33 -9.77 -22.52
CA PRO A 455 49.10 -10.49 -22.21
C PRO A 455 48.61 -10.28 -20.77
N GLU A 456 49.48 -9.98 -19.81
CA GLU A 456 49.11 -9.88 -18.39
C GLU A 456 48.42 -8.53 -18.11
N HIS A 457 48.94 -7.44 -18.68
CA HIS A 457 48.26 -6.14 -18.72
C HIS A 457 46.85 -6.27 -19.32
N TRP A 458 46.74 -6.86 -20.52
CA TRP A 458 45.46 -6.98 -21.22
C TRP A 458 44.47 -7.92 -20.53
N GLN A 459 44.92 -9.01 -19.90
CA GLN A 459 44.06 -9.86 -19.05
C GLN A 459 43.54 -9.15 -17.80
N GLY A 460 44.30 -8.18 -17.28
CA GLY A 460 43.84 -7.29 -16.22
C GLY A 460 42.75 -6.35 -16.72
N GLU A 461 42.96 -5.71 -17.87
CA GLU A 461 42.04 -4.69 -18.37
C GLU A 461 40.72 -5.25 -18.91
N THR A 462 40.74 -6.31 -19.73
CA THR A 462 39.47 -6.90 -20.20
C THR A 462 38.64 -7.49 -19.05
N ARG A 463 39.30 -7.90 -17.95
CA ARG A 463 38.62 -8.34 -16.71
C ARG A 463 37.99 -7.17 -15.96
N ARG A 464 38.68 -6.03 -15.83
CA ARG A 464 38.09 -4.79 -15.26
C ARG A 464 36.86 -4.35 -16.03
N VAL A 465 36.87 -4.51 -17.36
CA VAL A 465 35.72 -4.21 -18.22
C VAL A 465 34.59 -5.25 -18.05
N GLU A 466 34.87 -6.57 -18.05
CA GLU A 466 33.82 -7.58 -17.78
C GLU A 466 33.23 -7.40 -16.37
N ASP A 467 34.02 -7.08 -15.36
CA ASP A 467 33.55 -6.81 -13.99
C ASP A 467 32.65 -5.56 -13.93
N ARG A 468 33.09 -4.41 -14.47
CA ARG A 468 32.28 -3.17 -14.49
C ARG A 468 30.96 -3.34 -15.24
N LEU A 469 30.98 -4.02 -16.38
CA LEU A 469 29.76 -4.35 -17.12
C LEU A 469 28.86 -5.34 -16.36
N SER A 470 29.45 -6.30 -15.63
CA SER A 470 28.72 -7.30 -14.84
C SER A 470 28.00 -6.70 -13.63
N ASP A 471 28.61 -5.72 -12.98
CA ASP A 471 28.02 -5.02 -11.83
C ASP A 471 26.91 -4.07 -12.30
N ALA A 472 27.14 -3.29 -13.37
CA ALA A 472 26.08 -2.51 -14.01
C ALA A 472 24.89 -3.40 -14.44
N LEU A 473 25.16 -4.59 -15.00
CA LEU A 473 24.11 -5.55 -15.34
C LEU A 473 23.38 -6.09 -14.10
N HIS A 474 24.09 -6.35 -13.00
CA HIS A 474 23.47 -6.75 -11.73
C HIS A 474 22.55 -5.64 -11.18
N GLU A 475 23.00 -4.38 -11.19
CA GLU A 475 22.21 -3.22 -10.76
C GLU A 475 20.93 -3.04 -11.59
N ARG A 476 21.02 -3.17 -12.93
CA ARG A 476 19.86 -3.09 -13.83
C ARG A 476 18.88 -4.25 -13.60
N LEU A 477 19.37 -5.46 -13.33
CA LEU A 477 18.52 -6.61 -12.95
C LEU A 477 17.86 -6.39 -11.59
N ALA A 478 18.61 -5.95 -10.57
CA ALA A 478 18.10 -5.69 -9.23
C ALA A 478 17.03 -4.58 -9.23
N SER A 479 17.31 -3.42 -9.82
CA SER A 479 16.37 -2.29 -9.91
C SER A 479 15.10 -2.61 -10.71
N ARG A 480 15.15 -3.58 -11.64
CA ARG A 480 13.97 -4.02 -12.41
C ARG A 480 13.15 -5.09 -11.70
N PHE A 481 13.79 -6.07 -11.06
CA PHE A 481 13.13 -7.29 -10.55
C PHE A 481 13.07 -7.41 -9.02
N VAL A 482 13.64 -6.44 -8.29
CA VAL A 482 13.62 -6.39 -6.82
C VAL A 482 13.13 -5.03 -6.36
N ASP A 483 11.99 -5.00 -5.67
CA ASP A 483 11.64 -3.84 -4.88
C ASP A 483 12.36 -3.89 -3.53
N ARG A 484 13.46 -3.11 -3.42
CA ARG A 484 14.29 -3.09 -2.21
C ARG A 484 13.48 -2.70 -0.95
N ARG A 485 12.43 -1.87 -1.08
CA ARG A 485 11.57 -1.47 0.04
C ARG A 485 10.74 -2.66 0.53
N THR A 486 10.02 -3.31 -0.37
CA THR A 486 9.21 -4.50 -0.05
C THR A 486 10.08 -5.64 0.46
N SER A 487 11.24 -5.89 -0.16
CA SER A 487 12.18 -6.93 0.27
C SER A 487 12.67 -6.73 1.70
N VAL A 488 13.15 -5.53 2.06
CA VAL A 488 13.65 -5.24 3.42
C VAL A 488 12.52 -5.27 4.44
N LEU A 489 11.35 -4.67 4.14
CA LEU A 489 10.17 -4.73 5.00
C LEU A 489 9.76 -6.18 5.28
N MET A 490 9.64 -6.99 4.22
CA MET A 490 9.31 -8.40 4.32
C MET A 490 10.38 -9.20 5.07
N ARG A 491 11.65 -8.80 5.04
CA ARG A 491 12.73 -9.47 5.79
C ARG A 491 12.60 -9.21 7.29
N ARG A 492 12.52 -7.93 7.70
CA ARG A 492 12.35 -7.53 9.12
C ARG A 492 11.10 -8.15 9.75
N LEU A 493 9.99 -8.23 9.01
CA LEU A 493 8.75 -8.89 9.45
C LEU A 493 8.87 -10.41 9.70
N ARG A 494 9.96 -11.07 9.29
CA ARG A 494 10.28 -12.48 9.58
C ARG A 494 11.26 -12.63 10.74
N GLU A 495 12.09 -11.61 10.97
CA GLU A 495 13.13 -11.59 12.01
C GLU A 495 12.50 -11.46 13.42
N ASN A 496 11.17 -11.28 13.51
CA ASN A 496 10.37 -11.10 14.73
C ASN A 496 10.76 -9.89 15.59
N THR A 497 11.66 -9.04 15.10
CA THR A 497 11.85 -7.66 15.56
C THR A 497 10.49 -6.97 15.57
N MET A 498 10.03 -6.51 16.74
CA MET A 498 8.78 -5.76 16.81
C MET A 498 8.97 -4.45 16.03
N LEU A 499 8.10 -4.23 15.05
CA LEU A 499 8.05 -2.98 14.31
C LEU A 499 7.45 -1.91 15.23
N GLU A 500 8.32 -1.08 15.82
CA GLU A 500 7.89 -0.01 16.73
C GLU A 500 7.11 1.06 15.95
N ALA A 501 5.86 1.28 16.38
CA ALA A 501 5.03 2.35 15.86
C ALA A 501 5.35 3.63 16.63
N GLN A 502 6.00 4.59 15.96
CA GLN A 502 6.30 5.91 16.52
C GLN A 502 5.14 6.86 16.20
N ILE A 503 4.57 7.47 17.24
CA ILE A 503 3.37 8.30 17.17
C ILE A 503 3.78 9.74 17.50
N THR A 504 3.51 10.69 16.61
CA THR A 504 3.82 12.11 16.85
C THR A 504 2.89 12.70 17.91
N PRO A 505 3.26 13.81 18.58
CA PRO A 505 2.37 14.52 19.49
C PRO A 505 1.03 14.91 18.84
N ASP A 506 1.08 15.26 17.55
CA ASP A 506 -0.08 15.62 16.73
C ASP A 506 -1.01 14.44 16.42
N GLY A 507 -0.48 13.21 16.43
CA GLY A 507 -1.24 11.96 16.28
C GLY A 507 -0.87 11.10 15.07
N ASP A 508 0.10 11.51 14.25
CA ASP A 508 0.53 10.73 13.07
C ASP A 508 1.25 9.45 13.51
N VAL A 509 0.83 8.32 12.95
CA VAL A 509 1.38 7.00 13.23
C VAL A 509 2.35 6.63 12.11
N THR A 510 3.62 6.57 12.46
CA THR A 510 4.68 6.06 11.59
C THR A 510 5.16 4.70 12.08
N VAL A 511 5.58 3.84 11.14
CA VAL A 511 6.25 2.57 11.44
C VAL A 511 7.56 2.58 10.67
N GLU A 512 8.69 2.46 11.37
CA GLU A 512 10.05 2.56 10.77
C GLU A 512 10.25 3.85 9.94
N GLY A 513 9.66 4.98 10.39
CA GLY A 513 9.72 6.27 9.69
C GLY A 513 8.78 6.41 8.47
N GLN A 514 7.92 5.43 8.19
CA GLN A 514 6.91 5.50 7.13
C GLN A 514 5.52 5.77 7.71
N HIS A 515 4.84 6.82 7.22
CA HIS A 515 3.44 7.13 7.60
C HIS A 515 2.48 5.98 7.25
N VAL A 516 1.57 5.66 8.17
CA VAL A 516 0.56 4.59 8.03
C VAL A 516 -0.87 5.11 8.22
N GLY A 517 -1.04 6.23 8.90
CA GLY A 517 -2.33 6.83 9.26
C GLY A 517 -2.22 7.68 10.52
N HIS A 518 -3.35 8.16 11.04
CA HIS A 518 -3.40 9.12 12.15
C HIS A 518 -4.37 8.68 13.26
N LEU A 519 -3.99 8.87 14.53
CA LEU A 519 -4.71 8.41 15.72
C LEU A 519 -5.52 9.55 16.38
N HIS A 520 -6.73 9.79 15.87
CA HIS A 520 -7.68 10.75 16.43
C HIS A 520 -8.31 10.21 17.73
N GLY A 521 -7.77 10.63 18.88
CA GLY A 521 -8.26 10.19 20.20
C GLY A 521 -8.00 8.70 20.42
N PHE A 522 -9.03 7.89 20.24
CA PHE A 522 -9.01 6.41 20.33
C PHE A 522 -9.32 5.69 19.00
N LEU A 523 -9.43 6.45 17.89
CA LEU A 523 -9.73 5.92 16.55
C LEU A 523 -8.52 6.11 15.62
N PHE A 524 -8.03 5.02 15.03
CA PHE A 524 -6.96 5.02 14.05
C PHE A 524 -7.52 5.11 12.63
N VAL A 525 -7.24 6.21 11.94
CA VAL A 525 -7.63 6.43 10.55
C VAL A 525 -6.43 6.11 9.64
N PRO A 526 -6.42 4.97 8.92
CA PRO A 526 -5.31 4.63 8.03
C PRO A 526 -5.25 5.56 6.81
N ASP A 527 -4.04 5.80 6.32
CA ASP A 527 -3.79 6.64 5.14
C ASP A 527 -4.38 6.00 3.87
N ALA A 528 -5.20 6.77 3.14
CA ALA A 528 -5.90 6.30 1.94
C ALA A 528 -4.97 6.08 0.73
N SER A 529 -3.74 6.59 0.76
CA SER A 529 -2.73 6.36 -0.29
C SER A 529 -2.16 4.93 -0.30
N ALA A 530 -2.38 4.15 0.78
CA ALA A 530 -1.82 2.83 0.96
C ALA A 530 -2.76 1.71 0.45
N GLU A 531 -2.79 1.47 -0.87
CA GLU A 531 -3.45 0.29 -1.45
C GLU A 531 -2.52 -0.94 -1.53
N GLY A 532 -3.08 -2.14 -1.28
CA GLY A 532 -2.42 -3.43 -1.54
C GLY A 532 -2.21 -4.33 -0.31
N HIS A 533 -1.48 -5.43 -0.51
CA HIS A 533 -1.19 -6.40 0.57
C HIS A 533 -0.24 -5.82 1.63
N GLU A 534 0.71 -4.97 1.21
CA GLU A 534 1.66 -4.29 2.09
C GLU A 534 0.94 -3.42 3.11
N ALA A 535 -0.03 -2.62 2.64
CA ALA A 535 -0.86 -1.78 3.49
C ALA A 535 -1.70 -2.56 4.52
N LYS A 536 -2.03 -3.83 4.25
CA LYS A 536 -2.68 -4.70 5.25
C LYS A 536 -1.68 -5.22 6.29
N THR A 537 -0.45 -5.50 5.89
CA THR A 537 0.61 -5.95 6.81
C THR A 537 1.12 -4.79 7.68
N LEU A 538 1.29 -3.59 7.11
CA LEU A 538 1.65 -2.36 7.84
C LEU A 538 0.56 -1.96 8.86
N ARG A 539 -0.73 -2.00 8.46
CA ARG A 539 -1.84 -1.80 9.41
C ARG A 539 -1.80 -2.78 10.58
N SER A 540 -1.62 -4.08 10.31
CA SER A 540 -1.56 -5.09 11.40
C SER A 540 -0.30 -5.01 12.27
N ALA A 541 0.75 -4.31 11.82
CA ALA A 541 1.89 -3.93 12.66
C ALA A 541 1.55 -2.70 13.51
N ALA A 542 1.00 -1.64 12.91
CA ALA A 542 0.56 -0.44 13.61
C ALA A 542 -0.49 -0.76 14.69
N GLU A 543 -1.54 -1.53 14.37
CA GLU A 543 -2.58 -2.01 15.30
C GLU A 543 -2.00 -2.67 16.57
N LYS A 544 -0.87 -3.37 16.46
CA LYS A 544 -0.19 -4.00 17.60
C LYS A 544 0.67 -3.02 18.41
N GLY A 545 1.35 -2.08 17.75
CA GLY A 545 2.11 -1.03 18.44
C GLY A 545 1.21 -0.02 19.15
N LEU A 546 0.06 0.31 18.55
CA LEU A 546 -0.91 1.28 19.04
C LEU A 546 -1.56 0.90 20.38
N ALA A 547 -1.64 -0.39 20.70
CA ALA A 547 -2.32 -0.88 21.91
C ALA A 547 -1.79 -0.24 23.21
N GLY A 548 -0.46 -0.09 23.34
CA GLY A 548 0.16 0.51 24.53
C GLY A 548 -0.11 2.01 24.67
N GLU A 549 -0.09 2.76 23.56
CA GLU A 549 -0.44 4.18 23.59
C GLU A 549 -1.95 4.39 23.80
N ILE A 550 -2.81 3.50 23.29
CA ILE A 550 -4.25 3.54 23.55
C ILE A 550 -4.57 3.34 25.04
N GLU A 551 -3.88 2.42 25.73
CA GLU A 551 -4.01 2.23 27.17
C GLU A 551 -3.47 3.45 27.97
N SER A 552 -2.30 3.96 27.59
CA SER A 552 -1.72 5.23 28.10
C SER A 552 -2.64 6.44 27.91
N ARG A 553 -3.34 6.55 26.77
CA ARG A 553 -4.36 7.58 26.50
C ARG A 553 -5.61 7.36 27.35
N ALA A 554 -6.03 6.11 27.56
CA ALA A 554 -7.20 5.79 28.40
C ALA A 554 -6.96 6.15 29.88
N GLU A 555 -5.75 5.91 30.39
CA GLU A 555 -5.31 6.36 31.73
C GLU A 555 -5.38 7.90 31.84
N ARG A 556 -4.69 8.62 30.93
CA ARG A 556 -4.69 10.09 30.88
C ARG A 556 -6.10 10.69 30.74
N PHE A 557 -6.95 10.08 29.91
CA PHE A 557 -8.35 10.47 29.74
C PHE A 557 -9.15 10.31 31.04
N SER A 558 -8.98 9.18 31.74
CA SER A 558 -9.71 8.90 32.98
C SER A 558 -9.38 9.89 34.10
N ALA A 559 -8.14 10.41 34.11
CA ALA A 559 -7.67 11.44 35.04
C ALA A 559 -7.90 12.89 34.57
N ALA A 560 -8.34 13.12 33.32
CA ALA A 560 -8.45 14.46 32.75
C ALA A 560 -9.56 15.30 33.42
N ALA A 561 -9.34 16.60 33.60
CA ALA A 561 -10.29 17.51 34.23
C ALA A 561 -11.54 17.78 33.36
N ASP A 562 -12.69 18.09 33.99
CA ASP A 562 -13.98 18.32 33.30
C ASP A 562 -13.95 19.42 32.22
N ALA A 563 -13.03 20.40 32.36
CA ALA A 563 -12.85 21.49 31.40
C ALA A 563 -12.13 21.08 30.10
N SER A 564 -11.45 19.92 30.08
CA SER A 564 -10.78 19.38 28.88
C SER A 564 -11.75 18.68 27.90
N LEU A 565 -13.02 18.53 28.31
CA LEU A 565 -14.08 17.84 27.59
C LEU A 565 -15.12 18.86 27.09
N VAL A 566 -15.42 18.83 25.80
CA VAL A 566 -16.37 19.74 25.14
C VAL A 566 -17.41 18.94 24.36
N LEU A 567 -18.68 19.30 24.51
CA LEU A 567 -19.78 18.78 23.69
C LEU A 567 -20.02 19.72 22.51
N SER A 568 -19.76 19.25 21.29
CA SER A 568 -20.10 19.94 20.03
C SER A 568 -21.62 19.87 19.76
N HIS A 569 -22.14 20.75 18.91
CA HIS A 569 -23.58 20.87 18.65
C HIS A 569 -24.19 19.62 17.97
N ASP A 570 -23.41 18.97 17.11
CA ASP A 570 -23.63 17.64 16.50
C ASP A 570 -23.69 16.46 17.50
N GLY A 571 -23.43 16.73 18.78
CA GLY A 571 -23.38 15.77 19.88
C GLY A 571 -22.08 14.99 20.01
N VAL A 572 -21.02 15.36 19.30
CA VAL A 572 -19.70 14.75 19.48
C VAL A 572 -19.05 15.32 20.75
N ILE A 573 -18.61 14.43 21.63
CA ILE A 573 -17.78 14.76 22.79
C ILE A 573 -16.32 14.73 22.33
N ARG A 574 -15.61 15.83 22.56
CA ARG A 574 -14.20 16.02 22.22
C ARG A 574 -13.34 16.17 23.46
N TRP A 575 -12.16 15.57 23.44
CA TRP A 575 -11.10 15.73 24.42
C TRP A 575 -9.89 16.35 23.73
N THR A 576 -9.39 17.48 24.23
CA THR A 576 -8.28 18.24 23.61
C THR A 576 -8.43 18.39 22.08
N GLY A 577 -9.66 18.67 21.61
CA GLY A 577 -10.02 18.79 20.19
C GLY A 577 -10.42 17.48 19.49
N ALA A 578 -9.81 16.35 19.86
CA ALA A 578 -10.05 15.06 19.22
C ALA A 578 -11.41 14.44 19.63
N PRO A 579 -12.16 13.82 18.70
CA PRO A 579 -13.43 13.16 19.02
C PRO A 579 -13.20 11.86 19.82
N VAL A 580 -14.00 11.63 20.87
CA VAL A 580 -13.92 10.42 21.72
C VAL A 580 -15.25 9.69 21.87
N ALA A 581 -16.38 10.38 21.71
CA ALA A 581 -17.71 9.78 21.75
C ALA A 581 -18.75 10.63 20.99
N LYS A 582 -19.93 10.06 20.70
CA LYS A 582 -21.11 10.80 20.24
C LYS A 582 -22.32 10.46 21.12
N LEU A 583 -23.17 11.45 21.40
CA LEU A 583 -24.42 11.22 22.14
C LEU A 583 -25.41 10.38 21.33
N ALA A 584 -26.15 9.53 22.05
CA ALA A 584 -27.21 8.67 21.55
C ALA A 584 -28.49 8.84 22.39
N PRO A 585 -29.69 8.59 21.84
CA PRO A 585 -30.93 8.61 22.62
C PRO A 585 -30.89 7.57 23.75
N GLY A 586 -31.35 7.97 24.93
CA GLY A 586 -31.54 7.10 26.09
C GLY A 586 -32.96 7.19 26.65
N ASP A 587 -33.26 6.33 27.63
CA ASP A 587 -34.61 6.08 28.15
C ASP A 587 -35.29 7.32 28.77
N LYS A 588 -34.49 8.34 29.17
CA LYS A 588 -34.96 9.64 29.64
C LYS A 588 -34.26 10.77 28.91
N ILE A 589 -34.97 11.90 28.75
CA ILE A 589 -34.44 13.15 28.15
C ILE A 589 -33.13 13.59 28.83
N PHE A 590 -33.05 13.49 30.16
CA PHE A 590 -31.87 13.89 30.96
C PHE A 590 -30.86 12.76 31.20
N ALA A 591 -31.05 11.59 30.57
CA ALA A 591 -30.12 10.47 30.60
C ALA A 591 -29.91 9.90 29.18
N PRO A 592 -29.34 10.69 28.24
CA PRO A 592 -28.89 10.18 26.95
C PRO A 592 -27.73 9.18 27.14
N GLN A 593 -27.58 8.27 26.18
CA GLN A 593 -26.51 7.27 26.18
C GLN A 593 -25.25 7.81 25.48
N ILE A 594 -24.10 7.22 25.77
CA ILE A 594 -22.82 7.56 25.15
C ILE A 594 -22.38 6.45 24.21
N ARG A 595 -22.18 6.79 22.93
CA ARG A 595 -21.56 5.90 21.95
C ARG A 595 -20.07 6.26 21.82
N LEU A 596 -19.21 5.42 22.37
CA LEU A 596 -17.75 5.56 22.27
C LEU A 596 -17.29 5.51 20.80
N LEU A 597 -16.29 6.34 20.46
CA LEU A 597 -15.62 6.38 19.14
C LEU A 597 -14.19 5.86 19.32
N ALA A 598 -14.03 4.53 19.19
CA ALA A 598 -12.77 3.84 19.36
C ALA A 598 -12.74 2.52 18.58
N ASP A 599 -11.54 2.06 18.23
CA ASP A 599 -11.32 0.75 17.60
C ASP A 599 -11.29 -0.41 18.60
N ASP A 600 -11.31 -1.65 18.09
CA ASP A 600 -11.25 -2.90 18.87
C ASP A 600 -10.02 -3.01 19.79
N ALA A 601 -8.97 -2.20 19.55
CA ALA A 601 -7.80 -2.11 20.42
C ALA A 601 -8.13 -1.52 21.81
N LEU A 602 -9.16 -0.68 21.95
CA LEU A 602 -9.62 -0.18 23.25
C LEU A 602 -10.57 -1.20 23.89
N ALA A 603 -9.98 -2.24 24.51
CA ALA A 603 -10.69 -3.36 25.11
C ALA A 603 -10.60 -3.36 26.66
N GLY A 604 -11.46 -4.18 27.30
CA GLY A 604 -11.34 -4.52 28.71
C GLY A 604 -11.36 -3.31 29.69
N PRO A 605 -10.56 -3.35 30.77
CA PRO A 605 -10.59 -2.31 31.82
C PRO A 605 -10.31 -0.89 31.33
N ALA A 606 -9.47 -0.72 30.29
CA ALA A 606 -9.19 0.60 29.71
C ALA A 606 -10.46 1.23 29.11
N ARG A 607 -11.29 0.43 28.42
CA ARG A 607 -12.59 0.86 27.89
C ARG A 607 -13.57 1.21 29.01
N GLU A 608 -13.60 0.42 30.08
CA GLU A 608 -14.47 0.65 31.23
C GLU A 608 -14.12 1.96 31.97
N LYS A 609 -12.83 2.25 32.17
CA LYS A 609 -12.34 3.55 32.69
C LYS A 609 -12.87 4.73 31.85
N VAL A 610 -12.73 4.66 30.52
CA VAL A 610 -13.12 5.73 29.59
C VAL A 610 -14.64 5.94 29.58
N VAL A 611 -15.44 4.87 29.52
CA VAL A 611 -16.91 4.96 29.56
C VAL A 611 -17.39 5.52 30.90
N ALA A 612 -16.89 5.02 32.04
CA ALA A 612 -17.27 5.52 33.36
C ALA A 612 -16.92 7.01 33.55
N ARG A 613 -15.79 7.47 33.01
CA ARG A 613 -15.38 8.89 33.03
C ARG A 613 -16.32 9.76 32.18
N LEU A 614 -16.70 9.28 30.99
CA LEU A 614 -17.63 9.95 30.07
C LEU A 614 -19.03 10.07 30.69
N ASP A 615 -19.58 8.99 31.26
CA ASP A 615 -20.89 8.99 31.91
C ASP A 615 -20.94 9.92 33.13
N ALA A 616 -19.87 9.91 33.95
CA ALA A 616 -19.74 10.82 35.08
C ALA A 616 -19.70 12.29 34.63
N TRP A 617 -18.93 12.62 33.59
CA TRP A 617 -18.87 13.96 33.01
C TRP A 617 -20.22 14.40 32.44
N LEU A 618 -20.87 13.55 31.64
CA LEU A 618 -22.16 13.86 31.02
C LEU A 618 -23.24 14.12 32.07
N LYS A 619 -23.31 13.28 33.11
CA LYS A 619 -24.23 13.47 34.24
C LYS A 619 -23.96 14.78 34.98
N ALA A 620 -22.70 15.11 35.24
CA ALA A 620 -22.32 16.39 35.85
C ALA A 620 -22.67 17.57 34.96
N HIS A 621 -22.45 17.47 33.65
CA HIS A 621 -22.75 18.51 32.66
C HIS A 621 -24.26 18.79 32.57
N VAL A 622 -25.09 17.74 32.48
CA VAL A 622 -26.55 17.85 32.46
C VAL A 622 -27.06 18.44 33.76
N THR A 623 -26.57 17.97 34.91
CA THR A 623 -26.96 18.51 36.24
C THR A 623 -26.57 19.98 36.39
N ARG A 624 -25.37 20.38 35.92
CA ARG A 624 -24.87 21.77 35.98
C ARG A 624 -25.69 22.75 35.15
N LEU A 625 -26.27 22.33 34.02
CA LEU A 625 -27.03 23.20 33.12
C LEU A 625 -28.56 23.09 33.26
N LEU A 626 -29.07 21.93 33.63
CA LEU A 626 -30.51 21.62 33.69
C LEU A 626 -30.98 21.12 35.07
N GLY A 627 -30.12 21.16 36.09
CA GLY A 627 -30.41 20.77 37.49
C GLY A 627 -31.76 21.25 38.03
N PRO A 628 -32.19 22.51 37.83
CA PRO A 628 -33.51 22.99 38.24
C PRO A 628 -34.72 22.21 37.69
N LEU A 629 -34.57 21.46 36.59
CA LEU A 629 -35.62 20.53 36.11
C LEU A 629 -35.59 19.19 36.87
N ILE A 630 -34.39 18.70 37.20
CA ILE A 630 -34.18 17.47 37.98
C ILE A 630 -34.68 17.68 39.42
N GLU A 631 -34.46 18.88 39.98
CA GLU A 631 -35.03 19.32 41.26
C GLU A 631 -36.57 19.29 41.22
N ILE A 632 -37.21 19.79 40.16
CA ILE A 632 -38.68 19.72 40.01
C ILE A 632 -39.17 18.27 39.81
N GLU A 633 -38.47 17.42 39.06
CA GLU A 633 -38.84 16.00 38.87
C GLU A 633 -38.80 15.23 40.20
N THR A 634 -37.80 15.53 41.05
CA THR A 634 -37.53 14.83 42.31
C THR A 634 -38.16 15.47 43.55
N ALA A 635 -38.70 16.69 43.45
CA ALA A 635 -39.30 17.43 44.56
C ALA A 635 -40.41 16.63 45.28
N ALA A 636 -40.19 16.39 46.57
CA ALA A 636 -41.14 15.73 47.46
C ALA A 636 -42.23 16.67 47.99
N ASP A 637 -41.97 17.98 48.02
CA ASP A 637 -42.93 19.00 48.49
C ASP A 637 -43.92 19.45 47.39
N LEU A 638 -43.63 19.17 46.12
CA LEU A 638 -44.60 19.24 45.05
C LEU A 638 -45.57 18.06 45.12
N THR A 639 -46.83 18.35 45.43
CA THR A 639 -47.93 17.38 45.55
C THR A 639 -49.14 17.78 44.68
N GLY A 640 -50.06 16.84 44.45
CA GLY A 640 -51.31 17.09 43.71
C GLY A 640 -51.09 17.76 42.33
N LEU A 641 -51.91 18.77 42.03
CA LEU A 641 -51.81 19.55 40.79
C LEU A 641 -50.46 20.26 40.61
N ALA A 642 -49.81 20.67 41.71
CA ALA A 642 -48.49 21.33 41.62
C ALA A 642 -47.43 20.35 41.08
N LYS A 643 -47.49 19.07 41.45
CA LYS A 643 -46.60 18.03 40.90
C LYS A 643 -46.91 17.73 39.43
N GLY A 644 -48.19 17.67 39.05
CA GLY A 644 -48.61 17.47 37.65
C GLY A 644 -48.13 18.60 36.72
N ILE A 645 -48.26 19.86 37.15
CA ILE A 645 -47.74 21.01 36.41
C ILE A 645 -46.21 21.01 36.39
N GLY A 646 -45.56 20.65 37.51
CA GLY A 646 -44.10 20.49 37.58
C GLY A 646 -43.57 19.48 36.56
N PHE A 647 -44.20 18.30 36.46
CA PHE A 647 -43.84 17.27 35.49
C PHE A 647 -44.00 17.77 34.04
N GLN A 648 -45.11 18.45 33.71
CA GLN A 648 -45.30 19.07 32.38
C GLN A 648 -44.26 20.15 32.07
N VAL A 649 -43.78 20.91 33.07
CA VAL A 649 -42.69 21.88 32.89
C VAL A 649 -41.36 21.17 32.60
N VAL A 650 -41.10 20.03 33.22
CA VAL A 650 -39.92 19.18 33.00
C VAL A 650 -39.95 18.54 31.61
N GLU A 651 -41.07 17.93 31.19
CA GLU A 651 -41.27 17.42 29.83
C GLU A 651 -41.16 18.52 28.75
N ALA A 652 -41.58 19.74 29.07
CA ALA A 652 -41.46 20.91 28.22
C ALA A 652 -40.08 21.61 28.33
N LEU A 653 -39.07 20.95 28.92
CA LEU A 653 -37.69 21.45 29.05
C LEU A 653 -37.59 22.85 29.67
N GLY A 654 -38.47 23.16 30.63
CA GLY A 654 -38.53 24.44 31.33
C GLY A 654 -39.27 25.55 30.60
N VAL A 655 -39.98 25.26 29.49
CA VAL A 655 -40.76 26.22 28.69
C VAL A 655 -42.13 25.64 28.32
N LEU A 656 -43.11 25.83 29.19
CA LEU A 656 -44.47 25.30 29.05
C LEU A 656 -45.46 26.39 28.66
N GLU A 657 -46.20 26.19 27.56
CA GLU A 657 -47.28 27.09 27.16
C GLU A 657 -48.43 27.08 28.18
N ARG A 658 -48.72 28.25 28.79
CA ARG A 658 -49.75 28.41 29.83
C ARG A 658 -51.15 28.03 29.35
N ALA A 659 -51.39 28.06 28.04
CA ALA A 659 -52.61 27.60 27.41
C ALA A 659 -52.90 26.10 27.63
N ARG A 660 -51.87 25.24 27.71
CA ARG A 660 -52.02 23.79 27.92
C ARG A 660 -52.55 23.48 29.33
N VAL A 661 -51.94 24.11 30.33
CA VAL A 661 -52.29 23.98 31.75
C VAL A 661 -53.38 24.96 32.21
N ALA A 662 -54.10 25.61 31.29
CA ALA A 662 -54.97 26.75 31.61
C ALA A 662 -56.13 26.42 32.57
N GLN A 663 -56.61 25.18 32.57
CA GLN A 663 -57.66 24.74 33.50
C GLN A 663 -57.08 24.36 34.86
N GLU A 664 -55.98 23.61 34.89
CA GLU A 664 -55.25 23.23 36.10
C GLU A 664 -54.77 24.47 36.87
N MET A 665 -54.31 25.49 36.14
CA MET A 665 -53.90 26.80 36.68
C MET A 665 -55.03 27.60 37.33
N ARG A 666 -56.29 27.37 36.95
CA ARG A 666 -57.45 28.01 37.61
C ARG A 666 -57.76 27.35 38.95
N THR A 667 -57.59 26.03 39.03
CA THR A 667 -57.87 25.22 40.23
C THR A 667 -56.67 25.10 41.18
N LEU A 668 -55.45 25.38 40.72
CA LEU A 668 -54.26 25.38 41.57
C LEU A 668 -54.38 26.47 42.64
N ASP A 669 -54.25 26.07 43.90
CA ASP A 669 -54.27 26.91 45.09
C ASP A 669 -53.04 27.84 45.21
N GLN A 670 -52.99 28.64 46.27
CA GLN A 670 -51.89 29.57 46.49
C GLN A 670 -50.61 28.87 46.96
N ASP A 671 -50.72 27.76 47.70
CA ASP A 671 -49.58 27.04 48.25
C ASP A 671 -48.84 26.23 47.18
N GLY A 672 -49.56 25.58 46.26
CA GLY A 672 -48.99 24.94 45.08
C GLY A 672 -48.33 25.93 44.11
N ARG A 673 -48.89 27.14 43.96
CA ARG A 673 -48.22 28.25 43.25
C ARG A 673 -46.96 28.71 44.00
N GLY A 674 -47.00 28.74 45.33
CA GLY A 674 -45.86 29.06 46.19
C GLY A 674 -44.72 28.05 46.04
N ALA A 675 -45.03 26.74 46.06
CA ALA A 675 -44.07 25.66 45.88
C ALA A 675 -43.39 25.71 44.51
N LEU A 676 -44.15 25.86 43.42
CA LEU A 676 -43.58 26.01 42.07
C LEU A 676 -42.69 27.26 41.94
N ARG A 677 -43.01 28.36 42.64
CA ARG A 677 -42.16 29.57 42.68
C ARG A 677 -40.86 29.36 43.47
N ARG A 678 -40.89 28.55 44.55
CA ARG A 678 -39.67 28.18 45.29
C ARG A 678 -38.71 27.38 44.41
N HIS A 679 -39.24 26.48 43.58
CA HIS A 679 -38.50 25.78 42.51
C HIS A 679 -38.29 26.63 41.23
N GLY A 680 -38.23 27.96 41.35
CA GLY A 680 -37.82 28.87 40.27
C GLY A 680 -38.82 29.12 39.13
N VAL A 681 -39.98 28.46 39.10
CA VAL A 681 -40.97 28.61 38.02
C VAL A 681 -41.64 29.98 38.09
N ARG A 682 -41.54 30.74 36.99
CA ARG A 682 -42.24 32.01 36.77
C ARG A 682 -43.51 31.78 35.95
N PHE A 683 -44.54 32.55 36.28
CA PHE A 683 -45.88 32.47 35.71
C PHE A 683 -46.13 33.72 34.85
N GLY A 684 -45.74 33.65 33.58
CA GLY A 684 -45.97 34.72 32.60
C GLY A 684 -47.43 34.80 32.14
N ALA A 685 -47.71 35.75 31.24
CA ALA A 685 -48.96 35.81 30.51
C ALA A 685 -49.15 34.59 29.58
N TYR A 686 -48.10 34.17 28.86
CA TYR A 686 -48.19 33.12 27.86
C TYR A 686 -47.51 31.80 28.25
N HIS A 687 -46.50 31.81 29.13
CA HIS A 687 -45.75 30.62 29.54
C HIS A 687 -45.59 30.46 31.06
N LEU A 688 -45.39 29.21 31.48
CA LEU A 688 -44.68 28.86 32.71
C LEU A 688 -43.24 28.53 32.32
N PHE A 689 -42.26 29.21 32.91
CA PHE A 689 -40.85 29.08 32.50
C PHE A 689 -39.87 29.28 33.66
N LEU A 690 -38.65 28.77 33.51
CA LEU A 690 -37.55 28.99 34.46
C LEU A 690 -36.52 29.99 33.87
N PRO A 691 -36.41 31.23 34.38
CA PRO A 691 -35.48 32.23 33.85
C PRO A 691 -34.02 31.79 33.82
N ALA A 692 -33.57 31.03 34.82
CA ALA A 692 -32.22 30.51 34.91
C ALA A 692 -31.84 29.63 33.70
N LEU A 693 -32.83 28.94 33.12
CA LEU A 693 -32.64 28.01 32.01
C LEU A 693 -32.78 28.68 30.63
N LEU A 694 -33.17 29.96 30.55
CA LEU A 694 -33.22 30.72 29.29
C LEU A 694 -31.86 31.32 28.88
N LYS A 695 -30.79 31.07 29.66
CA LYS A 695 -29.40 31.34 29.25
C LYS A 695 -29.01 30.46 28.06
N PRO A 696 -28.06 30.89 27.19
CA PRO A 696 -27.69 30.14 25.99
C PRO A 696 -27.31 28.67 26.24
N ALA A 697 -26.32 28.38 27.08
CA ALA A 697 -25.83 27.00 27.26
C ALA A 697 -26.91 26.00 27.74
N PRO A 698 -27.77 26.30 28.75
CA PRO A 698 -28.94 25.48 29.05
C PRO A 698 -29.94 25.31 27.90
N ARG A 699 -30.14 26.33 27.03
CA ARG A 699 -31.00 26.22 25.85
C ARG A 699 -30.38 25.39 24.72
N THR A 700 -29.07 25.52 24.48
CA THR A 700 -28.33 24.67 23.54
C THR A 700 -28.47 23.19 23.95
N LEU A 701 -28.18 22.87 25.21
CA LEU A 701 -28.31 21.49 25.69
C LEU A 701 -29.77 21.00 25.63
N ALA A 702 -30.75 21.82 26.02
CA ALA A 702 -32.17 21.47 25.90
C ALA A 702 -32.58 21.18 24.44
N ALA A 703 -32.09 21.97 23.48
CA ALA A 703 -32.34 21.74 22.05
C ALA A 703 -31.71 20.43 21.56
N GLN A 704 -30.48 20.11 21.97
CA GLN A 704 -29.81 18.85 21.63
C GLN A 704 -30.51 17.62 22.24
N LEU A 705 -30.90 17.68 23.53
CA LEU A 705 -31.63 16.59 24.19
C LEU A 705 -33.03 16.38 23.59
N TRP A 706 -33.70 17.46 23.17
CA TRP A 706 -34.96 17.37 22.42
C TRP A 706 -34.74 16.72 21.05
N ALA A 707 -33.73 17.18 20.29
CA ALA A 707 -33.38 16.65 18.98
C ALA A 707 -33.09 15.14 19.02
N LEU A 708 -32.28 14.68 19.97
CA LEU A 708 -31.96 13.26 20.17
C LEU A 708 -33.20 12.35 20.23
N GLN A 709 -34.31 12.82 20.82
CA GLN A 709 -35.55 12.04 20.91
C GLN A 709 -36.58 12.32 19.79
N ASN A 710 -36.44 13.39 19.00
CA ASN A 710 -37.50 13.90 18.10
C ASN A 710 -37.08 14.02 16.62
N GLY A 711 -35.92 13.45 16.25
CA GLY A 711 -35.42 13.47 14.87
C GLY A 711 -33.95 13.03 14.72
N GLY A 712 -33.20 13.01 15.82
CA GLY A 712 -31.75 12.87 15.82
C GLY A 712 -31.06 14.23 15.79
N LEU A 713 -29.74 14.23 16.02
CA LEU A 713 -28.94 15.47 16.03
C LEU A 713 -28.61 15.99 14.62
N GLU A 714 -28.76 15.15 13.60
CA GLU A 714 -28.52 15.50 12.19
C GLU A 714 -29.75 16.16 11.53
N GLN A 715 -30.74 16.60 12.33
CA GLN A 715 -31.91 17.32 11.84
C GLN A 715 -31.57 18.77 11.43
N ARG A 716 -32.14 19.22 10.30
CA ARG A 716 -31.92 20.58 9.78
C ARG A 716 -32.29 21.64 10.82
N GLY A 717 -31.42 22.65 10.98
CA GLY A 717 -31.65 23.80 11.86
C GLY A 717 -31.20 23.66 13.31
N LEU A 718 -30.65 22.52 13.76
CA LEU A 718 -30.13 22.39 15.14
C LEU A 718 -28.96 23.35 15.42
N ASP A 719 -27.92 23.31 14.59
CA ASP A 719 -26.74 24.16 14.75
C ASP A 719 -27.08 25.65 14.55
N GLU A 720 -27.94 25.95 13.58
CA GLU A 720 -28.40 27.32 13.29
C GLU A 720 -29.16 27.91 14.48
N ILE A 721 -30.13 27.17 15.06
CA ILE A 721 -30.84 27.61 16.26
C ILE A 721 -29.90 27.66 17.48
N GLY A 722 -28.94 26.75 17.59
CA GLY A 722 -27.90 26.80 18.64
C GLY A 722 -27.08 28.09 18.59
N HIS A 723 -26.61 28.46 17.40
CA HIS A 723 -25.85 29.69 17.16
C HIS A 723 -26.72 30.96 17.32
N LEU A 724 -27.94 30.96 16.78
CA LEU A 724 -28.89 32.06 16.93
C LEU A 724 -29.31 32.30 18.39
N ALA A 725 -29.49 31.24 19.18
CA ALA A 725 -29.73 31.35 20.62
C ALA A 725 -28.51 31.92 21.38
N GLY A 726 -27.29 31.62 20.92
CA GLY A 726 -26.05 32.22 21.40
C GLY A 726 -25.91 33.71 21.06
N SER A 727 -26.37 34.12 19.87
CA SER A 727 -26.23 35.49 19.33
C SER A 727 -26.99 36.60 20.08
N GLY A 728 -27.70 36.28 21.16
CA GLY A 728 -28.46 37.22 21.97
C GLY A 728 -29.77 37.74 21.35
N ARG A 729 -29.97 37.57 20.03
CA ARG A 729 -31.12 38.05 19.25
C ARG A 729 -32.47 37.78 19.95
N THR A 730 -33.32 38.81 20.00
CA THR A 730 -34.61 38.82 20.69
C THR A 730 -35.73 38.12 19.91
N SER A 731 -35.68 38.21 18.58
CA SER A 731 -36.49 37.42 17.65
C SER A 731 -35.70 37.05 16.39
N ILE A 732 -36.11 35.95 15.73
CA ILE A 732 -35.52 35.40 14.51
C ILE A 732 -36.65 35.03 13.52
N LYS A 733 -36.36 34.96 12.21
CA LYS A 733 -37.36 34.49 11.22
C LYS A 733 -37.58 32.98 11.38
N VAL A 734 -38.79 32.51 11.10
CA VAL A 734 -39.18 31.09 11.15
C VAL A 734 -38.88 30.45 9.81
N ASP A 735 -38.12 29.35 9.82
CA ASP A 735 -38.04 28.41 8.71
C ASP A 735 -39.20 27.40 8.85
N PRO A 736 -40.10 27.26 7.85
CA PRO A 736 -41.16 26.25 7.85
C PRO A 736 -40.66 24.79 7.89
N GLU A 737 -39.43 24.51 7.46
CA GLU A 737 -38.82 23.17 7.53
C GLU A 737 -38.41 22.78 8.95
N ILE A 738 -38.11 23.75 9.82
CA ILE A 738 -37.64 23.47 11.18
C ILE A 738 -38.81 23.16 12.12
N ALA A 739 -38.71 22.02 12.81
CA ALA A 739 -39.73 21.56 13.74
C ALA A 739 -40.00 22.59 14.87
N LYS A 740 -41.27 23.01 15.03
CA LYS A 740 -41.70 23.99 16.05
C LYS A 740 -41.33 23.59 17.50
N GLY A 741 -41.13 22.30 17.75
CA GLY A 741 -40.63 21.79 19.04
C GLY A 741 -39.18 22.19 19.35
N LEU A 742 -38.33 22.35 18.32
CA LEU A 742 -36.92 22.74 18.46
C LEU A 742 -36.79 24.20 18.87
N TYR A 743 -37.53 25.12 18.23
CA TYR A 743 -37.63 26.52 18.64
C TYR A 743 -38.03 26.65 20.13
N ARG A 744 -39.04 25.88 20.56
CA ARG A 744 -39.48 25.83 21.96
C ARG A 744 -38.38 25.31 22.89
N ALA A 745 -37.70 24.22 22.52
CA ALA A 745 -36.60 23.68 23.30
C ALA A 745 -35.45 24.70 23.46
N ALA A 746 -35.15 25.47 22.41
CA ALA A 746 -34.20 26.57 22.42
C ALA A 746 -34.69 27.86 23.11
N GLY A 747 -35.93 27.91 23.63
CA GLY A 747 -36.46 29.04 24.41
C GLY A 747 -37.19 30.11 23.60
N PHE A 748 -37.60 29.81 22.36
CA PHE A 748 -38.37 30.70 21.49
C PHE A 748 -39.80 30.17 21.29
N ARG A 749 -40.78 31.07 21.15
CA ARG A 749 -42.12 30.75 20.67
C ARG A 749 -42.31 31.25 19.25
N VAL A 750 -42.78 30.37 18.36
CA VAL A 750 -43.20 30.72 17.00
C VAL A 750 -44.48 31.58 17.06
N CYS A 751 -44.39 32.81 16.54
CA CYS A 751 -45.41 33.84 16.55
C CYS A 751 -45.52 34.47 15.15
N GLY A 752 -46.37 33.89 14.30
CA GLY A 752 -46.43 34.27 12.89
C GLY A 752 -45.16 33.87 12.14
N GLU A 753 -44.57 34.81 11.39
CA GLU A 753 -43.31 34.60 10.64
C GLU A 753 -42.04 34.67 11.50
N ARG A 754 -42.15 35.06 12.78
CA ARG A 754 -40.99 35.19 13.69
C ARG A 754 -41.09 34.26 14.89
N ALA A 755 -39.95 33.72 15.32
CA ALA A 755 -39.81 33.08 16.61
C ALA A 755 -39.22 34.09 17.61
N VAL A 756 -39.91 34.34 18.72
CA VAL A 756 -39.56 35.35 19.73
C VAL A 756 -39.12 34.65 21.01
N ARG A 757 -38.04 35.12 21.65
CA ARG A 757 -37.59 34.59 22.95
C ARG A 757 -38.69 34.71 24.00
N VAL A 758 -38.85 33.68 24.83
CA VAL A 758 -39.92 33.64 25.86
C VAL A 758 -39.78 34.79 26.87
N ASP A 759 -38.57 35.10 27.34
CA ASP A 759 -38.35 36.22 28.27
C ASP A 759 -38.60 37.61 27.66
N ILE A 760 -38.54 37.72 26.34
CA ILE A 760 -38.90 38.93 25.59
C ILE A 760 -40.41 39.02 25.44
N LEU A 761 -41.07 37.90 25.11
CA LEU A 761 -42.51 37.81 24.93
C LEU A 761 -43.30 38.09 26.22
N GLU A 762 -42.82 37.61 27.37
CA GLU A 762 -43.45 37.92 28.66
C GLU A 762 -43.21 39.38 29.09
N ARG A 763 -42.02 39.95 28.81
CA ARG A 763 -41.76 41.39 29.03
C ARG A 763 -42.64 42.27 28.15
N LEU A 764 -42.87 41.89 26.88
CA LEU A 764 -43.84 42.55 26.00
C LEU A 764 -45.26 42.49 26.60
N ALA A 765 -45.67 41.35 27.14
CA ALA A 765 -46.96 41.20 27.82
C ALA A 765 -47.08 42.08 29.09
N ASP A 766 -45.98 42.29 29.80
CA ASP A 766 -45.91 43.17 30.97
C ASP A 766 -45.88 44.67 30.60
N LEU A 767 -45.49 45.04 29.37
CA LEU A 767 -45.69 46.39 28.82
C LEU A 767 -47.12 46.62 28.31
N ILE A 768 -47.71 45.64 27.62
CA ILE A 768 -49.06 45.75 27.05
C ILE A 768 -50.14 45.72 28.13
N ARG A 769 -49.97 44.92 29.20
CA ARG A 769 -51.01 44.74 30.24
C ARG A 769 -51.39 46.04 30.96
N PRO A 770 -50.46 46.91 31.43
CA PRO A 770 -50.80 48.22 31.97
C PRO A 770 -51.60 49.07 30.97
N ALA A 771 -51.12 49.20 29.73
CA ALA A 771 -51.75 50.00 28.69
C ALA A 771 -53.20 49.56 28.39
N VAL A 772 -53.45 48.25 28.26
CA VAL A 772 -54.79 47.68 28.03
C VAL A 772 -55.68 47.69 29.28
N SER A 773 -55.10 47.76 30.48
CA SER A 773 -55.84 47.83 31.75
C SER A 773 -56.23 49.26 32.16
N TYR A 774 -55.48 50.25 31.70
CA TYR A 774 -55.78 51.66 31.92
C TYR A 774 -56.96 52.07 31.06
N ARG A 775 -57.97 52.71 31.68
CA ARG A 775 -59.15 53.19 30.96
C ARG A 775 -59.23 54.71 31.03
N PRO A 776 -58.97 55.41 29.91
CA PRO A 776 -59.13 56.86 29.82
C PRO A 776 -60.47 57.35 30.40
N GLY A 777 -60.43 58.45 31.14
CA GLY A 777 -61.60 59.02 31.82
C GLY A 777 -62.16 58.22 33.01
N THR A 778 -61.57 57.08 33.40
CA THR A 778 -62.01 56.32 34.60
C THR A 778 -60.88 55.81 35.50
N THR A 779 -59.67 55.59 34.98
CA THR A 779 -58.47 55.30 35.79
C THR A 779 -57.75 56.61 36.14
N PRO A 780 -57.59 56.97 37.42
CA PRO A 780 -56.89 58.20 37.80
C PRO A 780 -55.37 58.11 37.52
N GLY A 781 -54.79 59.22 37.07
CA GLY A 781 -53.34 59.36 36.84
C GLY A 781 -52.93 59.22 35.38
N ALA A 782 -51.63 59.36 35.12
CA ALA A 782 -51.09 59.40 33.76
C ALA A 782 -51.27 58.06 33.03
N PRO A 783 -51.63 58.07 31.73
CA PRO A 783 -51.73 56.86 30.92
C PRO A 783 -50.36 56.19 30.76
N PRO A 784 -50.25 54.84 30.89
CA PRO A 784 -49.05 54.11 30.51
C PRO A 784 -48.69 54.34 29.03
N PRO A 785 -47.40 54.34 28.65
CA PRO A 785 -46.98 54.50 27.26
C PRO A 785 -47.68 53.50 26.32
N GLY A 786 -48.39 54.03 25.33
CA GLY A 786 -49.17 53.24 24.37
C GLY A 786 -50.60 52.91 24.80
N ALA A 787 -51.11 53.39 25.94
CA ALA A 787 -52.53 53.24 26.27
C ALA A 787 -53.44 53.92 25.23
N ALA A 788 -54.60 53.32 24.95
CA ALA A 788 -55.59 53.85 24.02
C ALA A 788 -57.02 53.81 24.62
N ASP A 789 -58.01 54.28 23.88
CA ASP A 789 -59.42 54.13 24.28
C ASP A 789 -59.88 52.66 24.32
N LYS A 790 -60.91 52.37 25.13
CA LYS A 790 -61.48 51.02 25.37
C LYS A 790 -60.47 50.11 26.10
N ASP A 791 -60.53 48.79 25.87
CA ASP A 791 -59.52 47.83 26.35
C ASP A 791 -58.43 47.65 25.26
N GLY A 792 -57.70 48.71 24.90
CA GLY A 792 -56.82 48.75 23.73
C GLY A 792 -55.49 49.49 23.95
N PHE A 793 -54.54 49.31 23.01
CA PHE A 793 -53.22 49.96 23.04
C PHE A 793 -52.70 50.28 21.63
N VAL A 794 -51.71 51.16 21.52
CA VAL A 794 -50.93 51.44 20.30
C VAL A 794 -49.51 50.93 20.48
N ALA A 795 -48.90 50.39 19.41
CA ALA A 795 -47.52 49.93 19.43
C ALA A 795 -46.54 51.09 19.73
N THR A 796 -45.67 50.94 20.73
CA THR A 796 -44.65 51.95 21.07
C THR A 796 -43.27 51.53 20.58
N VAL A 797 -42.37 52.49 20.42
CA VAL A 797 -40.95 52.24 20.11
C VAL A 797 -40.33 51.29 21.13
N GLY A 798 -40.65 51.43 22.42
CA GLY A 798 -40.18 50.51 23.46
C GLY A 798 -40.65 49.06 23.26
N MET A 799 -41.84 48.84 22.68
CA MET A 799 -42.34 47.48 22.38
C MET A 799 -41.67 46.88 21.14
N THR A 800 -41.48 47.66 20.06
CA THR A 800 -40.83 47.17 18.82
C THR A 800 -39.34 46.93 19.02
N SER A 801 -38.63 47.86 19.69
CA SER A 801 -37.22 47.70 20.04
C SER A 801 -36.96 46.50 20.97
N LEU A 802 -37.85 46.24 21.93
CA LEU A 802 -37.75 45.07 22.82
C LEU A 802 -37.81 43.74 22.05
N VAL A 803 -38.65 43.66 21.01
CA VAL A 803 -38.83 42.44 20.19
C VAL A 803 -37.81 42.36 19.04
N GLY A 804 -37.20 43.48 18.66
CA GLY A 804 -36.24 43.55 17.55
C GLY A 804 -36.90 43.51 16.16
N CYS A 805 -38.13 43.98 16.03
CA CYS A 805 -38.83 44.10 14.75
C CYS A 805 -39.97 45.14 14.81
N SER A 806 -40.36 45.66 13.65
CA SER A 806 -41.42 46.68 13.45
C SER A 806 -42.28 46.34 12.23
N GLY A 807 -43.36 47.11 12.00
CA GLY A 807 -44.25 46.91 10.85
C GLY A 807 -44.96 45.55 10.86
N GLU A 808 -45.14 44.96 9.68
CA GLU A 808 -45.86 43.70 9.46
C GLU A 808 -45.34 42.54 10.32
N ASP A 809 -44.03 42.45 10.53
CA ASP A 809 -43.38 41.45 11.38
C ASP A 809 -43.87 41.53 12.85
N PHE A 810 -44.04 42.75 13.37
CA PHE A 810 -44.54 42.99 14.73
C PHE A 810 -46.06 42.81 14.81
N ALA A 811 -46.80 43.23 13.78
CA ALA A 811 -48.24 42.99 13.64
C ALA A 811 -48.58 41.48 13.59
N SER A 812 -47.74 40.70 12.90
CA SER A 812 -47.84 39.23 12.81
C SER A 812 -47.66 38.57 14.18
N ILE A 813 -46.70 39.05 14.99
CA ILE A 813 -46.52 38.61 16.38
C ILE A 813 -47.74 38.94 17.23
N LEU A 814 -48.21 40.19 17.24
CA LEU A 814 -49.39 40.60 18.03
C LEU A 814 -50.65 39.80 17.65
N THR A 815 -50.85 39.58 16.34
CA THR A 815 -51.94 38.72 15.83
C THR A 815 -51.81 37.29 16.35
N SER A 816 -50.60 36.72 16.35
CA SER A 816 -50.32 35.40 16.93
C SER A 816 -50.43 35.32 18.47
N LEU A 817 -50.58 36.45 19.16
CA LEU A 817 -50.89 36.53 20.59
C LEU A 817 -52.39 36.74 20.89
N GLY A 818 -53.22 36.91 19.85
CA GLY A 818 -54.67 37.08 19.96
C GLY A 818 -55.16 38.53 19.98
N TYR A 819 -54.32 39.48 19.57
CA TYR A 819 -54.74 40.87 19.35
C TYR A 819 -55.18 41.10 17.89
N SER A 820 -56.00 42.10 17.66
CA SER A 820 -56.36 42.60 16.32
C SER A 820 -56.32 44.12 16.27
N ALA A 821 -55.77 44.66 15.18
CA ALA A 821 -55.73 46.09 14.91
C ALA A 821 -57.08 46.64 14.42
N GLU A 822 -57.44 47.84 14.89
CA GLU A 822 -58.49 48.72 14.39
C GLU A 822 -57.80 50.02 13.95
N THR A 823 -57.65 50.23 12.63
CA THR A 823 -57.06 51.46 12.08
C THR A 823 -58.05 52.61 12.20
N ARG A 824 -57.68 53.72 12.85
CA ARG A 824 -58.53 54.90 12.98
C ARG A 824 -57.74 56.21 12.90
N PRO A 825 -58.34 57.31 12.39
CA PRO A 825 -57.72 58.64 12.43
C PRO A 825 -57.81 59.25 13.84
N GLY A 826 -56.81 60.04 14.22
CA GLY A 826 -56.80 60.82 15.46
C GLY A 826 -55.95 60.21 16.60
N PRO A 827 -55.86 60.88 17.76
CA PRO A 827 -54.97 60.48 18.85
C PRO A 827 -55.38 59.15 19.50
N ALA A 828 -54.40 58.47 20.11
CA ALA A 828 -54.60 57.18 20.78
C ALA A 828 -55.66 57.21 21.89
N ILE A 829 -55.81 58.36 22.56
CA ILE A 829 -56.83 58.61 23.58
C ILE A 829 -57.71 59.78 23.10
N THR A 830 -59.03 59.58 23.10
CA THR A 830 -60.03 60.59 22.71
C THR A 830 -60.91 61.04 23.88
N VAL A 831 -60.81 60.36 25.04
CA VAL A 831 -61.54 60.69 26.27
C VAL A 831 -60.68 61.56 27.20
N PRO A 832 -61.22 62.65 27.79
CA PRO A 832 -60.50 63.46 28.78
C PRO A 832 -59.98 62.62 29.95
N LEU A 833 -58.73 62.85 30.35
CA LEU A 833 -58.07 62.11 31.42
C LEU A 833 -58.53 62.59 32.81
N LEU A 834 -58.67 61.66 33.76
CA LEU A 834 -58.84 62.01 35.17
C LEU A 834 -57.46 62.29 35.80
N PRO A 835 -57.19 63.51 36.29
CA PRO A 835 -55.96 63.77 37.03
C PRO A 835 -55.89 62.87 38.27
N ALA A 836 -54.68 62.47 38.66
CA ALA A 836 -54.48 61.79 39.93
C ALA A 836 -54.93 62.70 41.08
N ALA A 837 -55.67 62.15 42.05
CA ALA A 837 -55.91 62.85 43.30
C ALA A 837 -54.56 63.10 44.00
N PRO A 838 -54.31 64.30 44.57
CA PRO A 838 -53.04 64.61 45.21
C PRO A 838 -52.87 63.78 46.50
N THR A 839 -52.17 62.65 46.39
CA THR A 839 -51.78 61.84 47.55
C THR A 839 -50.60 62.47 48.24
N THR A 840 -50.87 63.30 49.25
CA THR A 840 -49.85 63.80 50.19
C THR A 840 -49.05 62.62 50.75
N PRO A 841 -47.71 62.61 50.68
CA PRO A 841 -46.91 61.50 51.20
C PRO A 841 -47.05 61.41 52.71
N VAL A 842 -47.54 60.26 53.21
CA VAL A 842 -47.59 59.98 54.65
C VAL A 842 -46.17 59.62 55.12
N GLN A 843 -45.56 60.50 55.90
CA GLN A 843 -44.34 60.17 56.65
C GLN A 843 -44.69 59.40 57.93
N PRO A 844 -44.08 58.23 58.17
CA PRO A 844 -43.98 57.63 59.50
C PRO A 844 -42.61 57.99 60.12
N VAL A 845 -42.64 58.91 61.08
CA VAL A 845 -41.69 59.09 62.20
C VAL A 845 -40.24 58.61 62.01
N ALA A 846 -39.31 59.54 61.80
CA ALA A 846 -37.90 59.31 62.04
C ALA A 846 -37.59 59.22 63.55
N ARG A 847 -36.58 58.44 63.92
CA ARG A 847 -35.87 58.56 65.21
C ARG A 847 -34.45 59.03 64.90
N ALA A 848 -34.10 60.23 65.36
CA ALA A 848 -32.76 60.83 65.19
C ALA A 848 -31.68 59.98 65.89
N THR A 849 -30.37 60.12 65.65
CA THR A 849 -29.49 61.31 65.50
C THR A 849 -28.18 60.90 64.78
N ASP A 850 -27.24 61.70 64.28
CA ASP A 850 -27.02 63.12 63.84
C ASP A 850 -25.71 63.07 62.99
N GLY A 851 -25.26 64.02 62.15
CA GLY A 851 -25.72 65.35 61.68
C GLY A 851 -24.97 65.68 60.35
N ALA A 852 -25.34 66.73 59.58
CA ALA A 852 -24.87 68.13 59.72
C ALA A 852 -23.38 68.34 59.34
N THR A 853 -22.91 69.40 58.64
CA THR A 853 -23.46 70.62 57.98
C THR A 853 -22.26 71.30 57.25
N GLU A 854 -22.33 72.09 56.16
CA GLU A 854 -23.36 72.42 55.14
C GLU A 854 -22.71 73.28 54.00
N ALA A 855 -23.50 73.65 52.97
CA ALA A 855 -23.38 74.87 52.13
C ALA A 855 -22.36 75.00 50.96
N THR A 856 -22.90 75.42 49.81
CA THR A 856 -22.26 76.17 48.70
C THR A 856 -21.91 77.62 49.13
N PRO A 857 -21.07 78.35 48.38
CA PRO A 857 -21.63 79.36 47.45
C PRO A 857 -20.82 79.57 46.15
N GLU A 858 -21.25 80.53 45.32
CA GLU A 858 -20.73 80.84 43.98
C GLU A 858 -19.65 81.96 43.94
N ALA A 859 -18.85 81.93 42.87
CA ALA A 859 -18.23 83.02 42.11
C ALA A 859 -17.43 84.18 42.79
N THR A 860 -16.17 84.38 42.33
CA THR A 860 -15.74 85.63 41.60
C THR A 860 -14.33 85.54 40.99
N SER A 861 -14.23 85.83 39.67
CA SER A 861 -13.22 86.62 38.91
C SER A 861 -11.69 86.36 38.92
N GLU A 862 -11.05 86.79 37.80
CA GLU A 862 -9.61 87.06 37.54
C GLU A 862 -8.65 85.83 37.35
N ALA A 863 -7.67 85.82 36.42
CA ALA A 863 -7.42 86.57 35.17
C ALA A 863 -6.33 85.86 34.30
N GLU A 864 -6.29 86.15 32.98
CA GLU A 864 -5.16 86.16 31.97
C GLU A 864 -3.91 85.24 32.14
N ALA A 865 -3.22 84.69 31.11
CA ALA A 865 -3.32 84.52 29.64
C ALA A 865 -2.14 83.57 29.21
N GLY A 866 -1.86 83.12 27.96
CA GLY A 866 -2.46 83.22 26.62
C GLY A 866 -1.42 82.93 25.50
N GLU A 867 -1.85 82.46 24.31
CA GLU A 867 -1.07 82.33 23.03
C GLU A 867 0.15 81.34 22.97
N THR A 868 0.57 80.67 21.87
CA THR A 868 0.13 80.49 20.45
C THR A 868 0.39 79.03 19.95
N GLY A 869 -0.25 78.60 18.83
CA GLY A 869 0.12 77.38 18.03
C GLY A 869 1.20 77.64 16.94
N PRO A 870 1.28 76.91 15.78
CA PRO A 870 0.30 75.95 15.20
C PRO A 870 0.85 74.70 14.38
N ALA A 871 -0.08 73.92 13.81
CA ALA A 871 -0.10 73.27 12.46
C ALA A 871 0.62 71.93 12.05
N GLU A 872 -0.22 70.98 11.57
CA GLU A 872 -0.19 70.17 10.31
C GLU A 872 0.64 68.87 10.03
N ALA A 873 -0.07 67.95 9.32
CA ALA A 873 0.32 67.04 8.21
C ALA A 873 0.90 65.60 8.41
N ALA A 874 -0.01 64.61 8.36
CA ALA A 874 -0.11 63.51 7.37
C ALA A 874 0.92 62.34 7.21
N ALA A 875 0.41 61.25 6.59
CA ALA A 875 1.06 60.06 6.01
C ALA A 875 1.50 58.91 6.95
N ALA A 876 1.63 57.71 6.38
CA ALA A 876 1.89 56.43 7.07
C ALA A 876 2.66 55.45 6.16
N GLU A 877 3.40 54.50 6.76
CA GLU A 877 3.72 53.20 6.13
C GLU A 877 4.11 52.14 7.19
N ALA A 878 4.39 50.90 6.77
CA ALA A 878 4.14 49.68 7.54
C ALA A 878 5.37 48.95 8.14
N ALA A 879 5.06 47.87 8.90
CA ALA A 879 5.73 46.55 8.87
C ALA A 879 6.59 46.06 10.07
N THR A 880 6.29 44.79 10.44
CA THR A 880 7.17 43.67 10.86
C THR A 880 7.83 43.54 12.26
N SER A 881 7.56 42.34 12.82
CA SER A 881 8.48 41.35 13.43
C SER A 881 9.11 41.53 14.84
N ASP A 882 8.62 40.67 15.74
CA ASP A 882 9.35 39.68 16.58
C ASP A 882 10.10 40.04 17.88
N ALA A 883 10.09 39.04 18.79
CA ALA A 883 10.91 38.77 19.99
C ALA A 883 11.06 39.81 21.14
N VAL A 884 10.87 39.35 22.39
CA VAL A 884 11.96 39.08 23.38
C VAL A 884 11.39 38.57 24.74
N SER A 885 12.23 37.82 25.47
CA SER A 885 12.02 36.99 26.68
C SER A 885 11.66 37.70 28.01
N GLU A 886 11.23 36.89 28.99
CA GLU A 886 11.22 37.22 30.43
C GLU A 886 12.58 36.95 31.13
N PRO A 887 12.90 37.65 32.25
CA PRO A 887 14.10 37.42 33.09
C PRO A 887 13.80 36.65 34.41
N ALA A 888 14.77 36.58 35.35
CA ALA A 888 14.80 35.59 36.45
C ALA A 888 15.17 36.15 37.86
N GLU A 889 15.28 35.23 38.84
CA GLU A 889 16.05 35.34 40.12
C GLU A 889 15.53 36.26 41.26
N PRO A 890 16.13 36.26 42.48
CA PRO A 890 17.24 35.43 43.06
C PRO A 890 16.73 34.47 44.19
N ASN A 891 17.42 33.92 45.22
CA ASN A 891 18.77 34.00 45.86
C ASN A 891 18.93 32.72 46.77
N ALA A 892 19.95 32.38 47.62
CA ALA A 892 21.22 32.94 48.10
C ALA A 892 22.12 31.85 48.79
N HIS A 893 23.34 32.25 49.22
CA HIS A 893 24.19 31.71 50.31
C HIS A 893 25.14 30.48 50.13
N GLU A 894 26.22 30.51 50.93
CA GLU A 894 27.53 29.82 50.81
C GLU A 894 27.78 28.82 51.99
N ALA A 895 28.92 28.15 52.26
CA ALA A 895 30.31 28.05 51.73
C ALA A 895 30.85 26.61 52.02
N GLU A 896 32.13 26.16 51.98
CA GLU A 896 33.46 26.78 51.79
C GLU A 896 34.43 25.76 51.08
N ALA A 897 35.63 25.42 51.62
CA ALA A 897 36.64 24.58 50.93
C ALA A 897 37.58 23.75 51.86
N GLY A 898 38.22 22.68 51.35
CA GLY A 898 39.27 21.93 52.09
C GLY A 898 39.80 20.59 51.47
N GLU A 899 40.98 20.67 50.83
CA GLU A 899 42.07 19.68 50.56
C GLU A 899 41.96 18.11 50.49
N ALA A 900 42.74 17.58 49.52
CA ALA A 900 43.65 16.40 49.55
C ALA A 900 43.17 14.94 49.30
N VAL A 901 44.15 14.08 48.96
CA VAL A 901 44.02 12.73 48.35
C VAL A 901 44.85 11.69 49.14
N PRO A 902 44.43 10.40 49.24
CA PRO A 902 45.28 9.31 48.72
C PRO A 902 44.51 8.10 48.13
N ALA A 903 45.23 7.19 47.45
CA ALA A 903 44.80 5.80 47.15
C ALA A 903 45.34 4.82 48.24
N PRO A 904 44.98 3.51 48.32
CA PRO A 904 45.48 2.48 47.38
C PRO A 904 44.66 1.15 47.27
N GLU A 905 45.27 0.10 46.66
CA GLU A 905 45.10 -1.37 46.92
C GLU A 905 43.76 -2.11 46.62
N ALA A 906 43.72 -3.46 46.69
CA ALA A 906 44.26 -4.48 45.75
C ALA A 906 44.00 -5.94 46.24
N THR A 907 43.74 -6.89 45.31
CA THR A 907 43.85 -8.38 45.46
C THR A 907 42.93 -9.08 46.50
N PRO A 908 42.79 -10.44 46.56
CA PRO A 908 43.54 -11.50 45.85
C PRO A 908 42.73 -12.62 45.12
N GLU A 909 43.51 -13.46 44.43
CA GLU A 909 43.26 -14.82 43.88
C GLU A 909 43.38 -15.92 45.00
N PRO A 910 43.53 -17.26 44.79
CA PRO A 910 43.89 -18.11 43.62
C PRO A 910 42.77 -19.17 43.31
N GLU A 911 42.90 -20.35 42.67
CA GLU A 911 43.95 -21.33 42.27
C GLU A 911 43.51 -22.09 40.99
N ALA A 912 44.32 -22.87 40.24
CA ALA A 912 45.76 -22.92 39.93
C ALA A 912 45.99 -23.92 38.75
N ALA A 913 47.11 -23.82 38.01
CA ALA A 913 47.45 -24.66 36.84
C ALA A 913 48.55 -25.72 37.13
N PRO A 914 48.88 -26.62 36.16
CA PRO A 914 50.06 -26.40 35.27
C PRO A 914 49.80 -26.81 33.79
N ALA A 915 50.22 -26.06 32.75
CA ALA A 915 51.58 -25.77 32.22
C ALA A 915 52.07 -26.79 31.15
N ALA A 916 52.90 -26.43 30.14
CA ALA A 916 53.50 -25.13 29.76
C ALA A 916 53.00 -24.68 28.34
N GLU A 917 53.70 -24.07 27.37
CA GLU A 917 55.12 -23.76 27.04
C GLU A 917 55.27 -22.27 26.54
N GLU A 918 56.38 -21.89 25.87
CA GLU A 918 56.80 -20.49 25.64
C GLU A 918 56.65 -19.96 24.19
N PRO A 919 56.58 -18.62 24.01
CA PRO A 919 57.32 -17.93 22.94
C PRO A 919 57.95 -16.57 23.36
N VAL A 920 59.01 -16.12 22.67
CA VAL A 920 59.73 -14.84 22.94
C VAL A 920 60.29 -14.22 21.63
N ALA A 921 60.18 -12.88 21.47
CA ALA A 921 60.92 -12.01 20.52
C ALA A 921 60.70 -12.28 18.99
N GLU A 922 61.02 -11.44 17.99
CA GLU A 922 61.43 -10.02 17.80
C GLU A 922 61.27 -9.69 16.28
N ALA A 923 61.41 -8.49 15.68
CA ALA A 923 61.60 -7.08 16.10
C ALA A 923 61.16 -6.15 14.92
N ALA A 924 61.16 -4.82 15.10
CA ALA A 924 61.21 -3.80 14.03
C ALA A 924 61.99 -2.56 14.53
N PRO A 925 62.89 -1.97 13.72
CA PRO A 925 62.83 -0.51 13.48
C PRO A 925 63.45 0.02 12.14
N ASP A 926 63.17 1.30 11.82
CA ASP A 926 64.06 2.36 11.22
C ASP A 926 64.76 2.17 9.83
N GLU A 927 65.12 3.21 9.03
CA GLU A 927 64.89 4.69 9.06
C GLU A 927 64.95 5.33 7.64
N ALA A 928 64.84 6.67 7.54
CA ALA A 928 64.84 7.50 6.30
C ALA A 928 66.24 8.19 6.07
N PRO A 929 66.44 9.39 5.44
CA PRO A 929 65.66 10.28 4.55
C PRO A 929 66.19 10.19 3.08
N ALA A 930 66.22 11.15 2.13
CA ALA A 930 65.94 12.60 1.97
C ALA A 930 65.57 12.87 0.46
N GLU A 931 65.42 14.06 -0.15
CA GLU A 931 65.67 15.49 0.18
C GLU A 931 64.40 16.36 -0.10
N ASP A 932 64.52 17.65 -0.47
CA ASP A 932 63.47 18.68 -0.22
C ASP A 932 63.27 19.78 -1.31
N ALA A 933 62.21 20.59 -1.12
CA ALA A 933 61.95 21.97 -1.56
C ALA A 933 61.21 22.29 -2.90
N ALA A 934 60.39 23.36 -3.03
CA ALA A 934 59.61 24.14 -2.04
C ALA A 934 58.69 25.20 -2.73
N VAL A 935 57.81 25.85 -1.95
CA VAL A 935 57.16 27.19 -2.14
C VAL A 935 55.91 27.31 -3.04
N GLU A 936 54.78 27.59 -2.37
CA GLU A 936 53.58 28.35 -2.80
C GLU A 936 53.67 29.79 -2.18
N PRO A 937 52.78 30.79 -2.45
CA PRO A 937 51.65 30.87 -3.38
C PRO A 937 51.47 32.24 -4.13
N ALA A 938 50.31 32.37 -4.81
CA ALA A 938 49.48 33.57 -5.02
C ALA A 938 49.94 34.73 -5.95
N LYS A 939 49.07 35.05 -6.93
CA LYS A 939 48.41 36.38 -7.02
C LYS A 939 47.16 36.41 -7.92
N GLU A 940 46.39 37.49 -7.78
CA GLU A 940 45.02 37.66 -8.28
C GLU A 940 44.89 38.52 -9.56
N ASP A 941 43.92 38.12 -10.39
CA ASP A 941 42.91 38.96 -11.08
C ASP A 941 43.27 39.86 -12.30
N ALA A 942 42.19 40.34 -12.96
CA ALA A 942 42.05 41.00 -14.27
C ALA A 942 42.29 40.08 -15.50
N GLY A 943 41.32 39.85 -16.41
CA GLY A 943 39.93 40.33 -16.49
C GLY A 943 39.77 41.55 -17.40
N VAL A 944 39.43 41.34 -18.68
CA VAL A 944 39.03 42.37 -19.66
C VAL A 944 37.99 41.80 -20.63
N GLU A 945 36.93 42.56 -20.91
CA GLU A 945 35.84 42.24 -21.84
C GLU A 945 36.11 42.74 -23.28
N ALA A 946 35.48 42.11 -24.29
CA ALA A 946 35.13 42.71 -25.60
C ALA A 946 34.35 41.70 -26.50
N THR A 947 33.36 42.04 -27.33
CA THR A 947 32.18 42.94 -27.24
C THR A 947 31.35 42.82 -28.53
N ALA A 948 30.02 42.96 -28.44
CA ALA A 948 29.07 43.29 -29.52
C ALA A 948 28.91 42.26 -30.69
N SER A 949 27.84 42.28 -31.51
CA SER A 949 26.56 43.01 -31.56
C SER A 949 25.41 42.04 -31.96
N GLU A 950 24.10 42.33 -32.09
CA GLU A 950 23.22 43.53 -32.09
C GLU A 950 21.86 43.05 -31.48
N HIS A 951 21.13 43.77 -30.60
CA HIS A 951 20.22 44.92 -30.84
C HIS A 951 19.06 44.64 -31.83
N ALA A 952 17.80 45.07 -31.63
CA ALA A 952 17.06 45.68 -30.51
C ALA A 952 15.53 45.31 -30.67
N ASP A 953 14.49 45.79 -29.96
CA ASP A 953 14.27 47.09 -29.30
C ASP A 953 13.07 47.10 -28.31
N THR A 954 12.91 48.20 -27.57
CA THR A 954 11.74 48.60 -26.73
C THR A 954 11.72 50.14 -26.60
N PRO A 955 10.67 50.85 -26.10
CA PRO A 955 9.24 50.52 -25.90
C PRO A 955 8.31 51.66 -26.42
N THR A 956 7.13 51.83 -25.80
CA THR A 956 6.28 53.06 -25.64
C THR A 956 5.20 53.49 -26.66
N ASN A 957 4.06 53.89 -26.07
CA ASN A 957 2.94 54.79 -26.46
C ASN A 957 1.91 54.48 -27.58
N ASP A 958 0.64 54.70 -27.18
CA ASP A 958 -0.54 55.26 -27.88
C ASP A 958 -1.05 54.63 -29.22
N ALA A 959 -2.37 54.45 -29.46
CA ALA A 959 -3.55 55.04 -28.82
C ALA A 959 -4.85 54.21 -28.95
N ALA A 960 -5.83 54.56 -28.10
CA ALA A 960 -7.29 54.61 -28.36
C ALA A 960 -8.11 53.35 -28.75
N SER A 961 -8.90 52.90 -27.75
CA SER A 961 -10.36 52.67 -27.84
C SER A 961 -10.91 51.44 -28.62
N THR A 962 -12.07 50.85 -28.26
CA THR A 962 -13.20 51.37 -27.44
C THR A 962 -13.95 50.25 -26.70
N GLU A 963 -14.36 50.53 -25.44
CA GLU A 963 -15.41 49.89 -24.60
C GLU A 963 -15.38 48.36 -24.34
N SER A 964 -15.35 47.83 -23.09
CA SER A 964 -16.13 48.07 -21.83
C SER A 964 -17.46 47.29 -21.77
N ALA A 965 -17.96 46.76 -20.64
CA ALA A 965 -17.54 46.74 -19.21
C ALA A 965 -17.91 45.35 -18.59
N SER A 966 -17.34 44.79 -17.51
CA SER A 966 -16.72 45.32 -16.27
C SER A 966 -17.74 45.94 -15.28
N THR A 967 -17.47 46.34 -14.02
CA THR A 967 -16.31 46.44 -13.08
C THR A 967 -16.91 46.73 -11.67
N ASP A 968 -16.31 46.47 -10.50
CA ASP A 968 -15.33 45.45 -10.05
C ASP A 968 -15.20 45.45 -8.49
N VAL A 969 -14.17 44.78 -7.93
CA VAL A 969 -13.79 44.83 -6.50
C VAL A 969 -13.25 46.21 -6.07
N LEU A 970 -13.52 46.62 -4.82
CA LEU A 970 -12.71 47.53 -3.96
C LEU A 970 -13.23 47.46 -2.50
N GLN A 971 -12.58 48.01 -1.46
CA GLN A 971 -11.22 47.82 -0.89
C GLN A 971 -11.22 48.47 0.52
N THR A 972 -10.40 48.00 1.47
CA THR A 972 -10.20 48.60 2.81
C THR A 972 -8.90 49.44 2.84
N ALA A 973 -8.49 50.23 3.84
CA ALA A 973 -8.92 50.49 5.23
C ALA A 973 -8.42 51.93 5.61
N ASP A 974 -8.31 52.49 6.82
CA ASP A 974 -8.72 52.26 8.23
C ASP A 974 -8.49 53.63 8.96
N GLU A 975 -8.72 53.90 10.26
CA GLU A 975 -9.36 53.13 11.34
C GLU A 975 -10.72 53.80 11.74
N GLY A 976 -11.05 54.30 12.95
CA GLY A 976 -10.39 54.40 14.26
C GLY A 976 -11.36 54.79 15.38
N SER A 977 -11.23 54.15 16.55
CA SER A 977 -12.25 54.18 17.61
C SER A 977 -12.15 55.38 18.56
N ALA A 978 -13.27 56.07 18.77
CA ALA A 978 -13.47 56.98 19.90
C ALA A 978 -14.80 56.66 20.61
N ALA A 979 -14.74 56.49 21.93
CA ALA A 979 -15.90 56.18 22.78
C ALA A 979 -15.62 56.64 24.24
N PRO A 980 -16.65 56.83 25.08
CA PRO A 980 -17.80 57.68 24.79
C PRO A 980 -18.12 58.64 25.97
N ALA A 981 -18.63 59.83 25.67
CA ALA A 981 -19.24 60.75 26.64
C ALA A 981 -20.31 61.64 25.97
N GLY A 982 -21.32 62.16 26.69
CA GLY A 982 -21.61 61.82 28.09
C GLY A 982 -22.41 62.82 28.93
N GLU A 983 -22.80 63.99 28.43
CA GLU A 983 -23.65 65.02 29.09
C GLU A 983 -24.41 65.77 27.97
N GLU A 984 -25.72 66.02 28.00
CA GLU A 984 -26.59 66.76 28.95
C GLU A 984 -26.59 68.29 28.79
N ILE A 985 -27.37 68.75 27.80
CA ILE A 985 -28.35 69.86 27.82
C ILE A 985 -28.06 71.08 28.73
N PRO A 986 -27.98 72.28 28.14
CA PRO A 986 -28.95 73.33 28.50
C PRO A 986 -29.82 73.79 27.31
N ALA A 987 -30.93 74.46 27.58
CA ALA A 987 -31.86 74.97 26.57
C ALA A 987 -32.06 76.49 26.68
N GLU A 988 -32.02 77.20 25.55
CA GLU A 988 -32.62 78.54 25.39
C GLU A 988 -32.90 78.83 23.90
N ALA A 989 -33.73 79.85 23.62
CA ALA A 989 -34.36 80.16 22.32
C ALA A 989 -35.28 79.04 21.75
N ALA A 990 -36.59 79.22 21.53
CA ALA A 990 -37.47 80.39 21.67
C ALA A 990 -37.18 81.59 20.75
N SER A 991 -37.34 81.43 19.43
CA SER A 991 -38.26 82.25 18.58
C SER A 991 -38.09 81.95 17.08
N GLU A 992 -39.22 81.97 16.35
CA GLU A 992 -39.35 82.16 14.88
C GLU A 992 -38.63 81.13 13.97
N LEU A 993 -39.20 80.59 12.89
CA LEU A 993 -40.24 81.08 11.98
C LEU A 993 -41.38 80.03 11.89
N LEU A 994 -42.68 80.34 11.72
CA LEU A 994 -43.38 81.18 10.73
C LEU A 994 -43.28 80.69 9.27
N ALA A 995 -44.45 80.24 8.75
CA ALA A 995 -44.74 79.73 7.40
C ALA A 995 -44.02 78.40 7.00
N ASP A 996 -44.69 77.37 6.45
CA ASP A 996 -46.11 77.21 6.13
C ASP A 996 -46.66 75.86 6.61
N ALA A 997 -47.84 75.89 7.24
CA ALA A 997 -48.56 74.69 7.66
C ALA A 997 -49.55 74.26 6.56
N VAL A 998 -49.09 73.45 5.62
CA VAL A 998 -49.98 72.64 4.78
C VAL A 998 -50.78 71.71 5.70
N ALA A 999 -52.07 71.53 5.45
CA ALA A 999 -52.92 70.73 6.31
C ALA A 999 -52.48 69.25 6.32
N GLU A 1000 -51.91 68.78 7.42
CA GLU A 1000 -51.62 67.37 7.62
C GLU A 1000 -52.93 66.56 7.61
N GLU A 1001 -52.96 65.52 6.77
CA GLU A 1001 -54.02 64.51 6.85
C GLU A 1001 -53.94 63.79 8.21
N PRO A 1002 -55.08 63.43 8.83
CA PRO A 1002 -55.07 62.91 10.19
C PRO A 1002 -54.35 61.56 10.25
N ALA A 1003 -53.16 61.56 10.85
CA ALA A 1003 -52.31 60.38 11.00
C ALA A 1003 -53.11 59.17 11.47
N THR A 1004 -53.13 58.12 10.65
CA THR A 1004 -53.86 56.89 10.91
C THR A 1004 -53.08 56.03 11.90
N ILE A 1005 -53.70 55.76 13.05
CA ILE A 1005 -53.11 54.92 14.10
C ILE A 1005 -53.76 53.54 14.11
N GLU A 1006 -52.96 52.51 14.39
CA GLU A 1006 -53.45 51.17 14.68
C GLU A 1006 -53.69 51.01 16.18
N VAL A 1007 -54.96 50.86 16.58
CA VAL A 1007 -55.31 50.49 17.95
C VAL A 1007 -55.51 48.99 18.04
N TRP A 1008 -54.64 48.32 18.78
CA TRP A 1008 -54.63 46.89 19.01
C TRP A 1008 -55.51 46.52 20.21
N THR A 1009 -56.49 45.64 20.00
CA THR A 1009 -57.41 45.15 21.03
C THR A 1009 -57.36 43.63 21.14
N LEU A 1010 -57.57 43.07 22.34
CA LEU A 1010 -57.55 41.62 22.53
C LEU A 1010 -58.87 41.00 22.02
N GLN A 1011 -58.80 40.01 21.13
CA GLN A 1011 -59.98 39.35 20.59
C GLN A 1011 -60.72 38.54 21.66
N ARG A 1012 -61.75 39.15 22.26
CA ARG A 1012 -62.76 38.44 23.04
C ARG A 1012 -63.60 37.58 22.10
N HIS A 1013 -63.37 36.26 22.07
CA HIS A 1013 -64.25 35.33 21.36
C HIS A 1013 -65.71 35.51 21.79
N GLN A 1014 -66.54 36.09 20.93
CA GLN A 1014 -67.99 36.04 21.10
C GLN A 1014 -68.43 34.59 21.04
N ARG A 1015 -69.14 34.12 22.09
CA ARG A 1015 -69.88 32.86 22.03
C ARG A 1015 -71.06 33.03 21.06
N GLN A 1016 -70.90 32.58 19.82
CA GLN A 1016 -72.03 32.36 18.91
C GLN A 1016 -72.31 30.87 18.70
N ALA A 1017 -73.52 30.59 18.25
CA ALA A 1017 -74.16 29.28 18.39
C ALA A 1017 -73.51 28.17 17.54
N ASN A 1018 -73.70 26.94 18.00
CA ASN A 1018 -73.33 25.70 17.34
C ASN A 1018 -74.43 25.25 16.34
N PRO A 1019 -74.14 25.11 15.03
CA PRO A 1019 -74.97 24.34 14.11
C PRO A 1019 -74.31 22.99 13.79
N ARG A 1020 -75.07 21.89 13.91
CA ARG A 1020 -74.63 20.54 13.53
C ARG A 1020 -74.60 20.35 11.99
N PRO A 1021 -73.79 19.40 11.48
CA PRO A 1021 -73.42 19.34 10.05
C PRO A 1021 -74.52 18.75 9.16
N ASN A 1022 -74.44 19.02 7.84
CA ASN A 1022 -75.26 18.33 6.85
C ASN A 1022 -74.55 18.15 5.48
N ARG A 1023 -75.01 17.17 4.69
CA ARG A 1023 -74.51 16.80 3.34
C ARG A 1023 -75.14 17.66 2.23
N PRO A 1024 -74.47 17.79 1.07
CA PRO A 1024 -74.77 16.96 -0.12
C PRO A 1024 -73.48 16.42 -0.80
N ARG A 1025 -73.44 15.44 -1.73
CA ARG A 1025 -74.41 14.63 -2.50
C ARG A 1025 -74.96 15.18 -3.85
N GLY A 1026 -74.06 15.41 -4.81
CA GLY A 1026 -74.32 15.36 -6.27
C GLY A 1026 -74.86 16.65 -6.94
N ALA A 1027 -74.92 16.76 -8.28
CA ALA A 1027 -74.31 15.94 -9.34
C ALA A 1027 -74.35 16.63 -10.74
N GLY A 1028 -73.35 16.33 -11.59
CA GLY A 1028 -73.31 16.59 -13.05
C GLY A 1028 -72.78 17.97 -13.50
N ARG A 1029 -72.46 18.23 -14.78
CA ARG A 1029 -71.78 17.46 -15.87
C ARG A 1029 -71.82 18.33 -17.16
N GLY A 1030 -70.68 18.51 -17.84
CA GLY A 1030 -70.59 19.07 -19.21
C GLY A 1030 -70.01 20.50 -19.31
N ARG A 1031 -69.41 20.91 -20.44
CA ARG A 1031 -68.94 20.15 -21.61
C ARG A 1031 -67.97 20.99 -22.49
N ASP A 1032 -67.07 20.32 -23.23
CA ASP A 1032 -66.28 20.78 -24.40
C ASP A 1032 -65.27 21.96 -24.27
N GLY A 1033 -64.21 21.96 -25.10
CA GLY A 1033 -63.45 23.16 -25.49
C GLY A 1033 -61.95 23.24 -25.13
N ALA A 1034 -61.05 22.80 -26.02
CA ALA A 1034 -59.60 23.10 -26.02
C ALA A 1034 -59.17 23.60 -27.41
N PRO A 1035 -58.04 24.32 -27.57
CA PRO A 1035 -56.70 23.71 -27.77
C PRO A 1035 -55.54 24.50 -27.11
N GLY A 1036 -54.26 24.12 -27.17
CA GLY A 1036 -53.57 22.94 -27.72
C GLY A 1036 -52.04 23.08 -27.67
N ALA A 1037 -51.28 22.00 -27.99
CA ALA A 1037 -49.81 21.97 -28.00
C ALA A 1037 -49.24 20.85 -28.93
N PRO A 1038 -47.96 20.92 -29.37
CA PRO A 1038 -47.24 19.82 -30.04
C PRO A 1038 -46.44 18.97 -29.00
N GLN A 1039 -46.61 17.64 -28.92
CA GLN A 1039 -46.03 16.54 -29.74
C GLN A 1039 -44.54 16.22 -29.45
N GLY A 1040 -44.09 14.95 -29.40
CA GLY A 1040 -44.76 13.66 -29.68
C GLY A 1040 -44.22 12.50 -28.79
N GLU A 1041 -44.96 11.40 -28.58
CA GLU A 1041 -45.14 10.21 -29.47
C GLU A 1041 -43.95 9.21 -29.41
N ARG A 1042 -44.08 7.86 -29.33
CA ARG A 1042 -45.06 6.84 -29.83
C ARG A 1042 -45.15 5.60 -28.92
N ARG A 1043 -45.88 4.47 -29.14
CA ARG A 1043 -47.20 3.97 -29.69
C ARG A 1043 -47.13 2.41 -29.55
N GLU A 1044 -48.16 1.55 -29.48
CA GLU A 1044 -49.63 1.59 -29.26
C GLU A 1044 -50.17 0.15 -29.04
N GLY A 1045 -51.37 0.00 -28.45
CA GLY A 1045 -52.36 -1.03 -28.86
C GLY A 1045 -52.58 -2.25 -27.94
N GLU A 1046 -53.79 -2.86 -27.90
CA GLU A 1046 -55.09 -2.43 -28.45
C GLU A 1046 -56.32 -3.06 -27.73
N GLN A 1047 -57.49 -2.51 -28.04
CA GLN A 1047 -58.88 -2.75 -27.58
C GLN A 1047 -59.34 -4.20 -27.28
N ARG A 1048 -60.25 -4.41 -26.29
CA ARG A 1048 -61.72 -4.66 -26.50
C ARG A 1048 -62.56 -5.07 -25.25
N ARG A 1049 -63.69 -4.35 -25.08
CA ARG A 1049 -65.09 -4.76 -24.73
C ARG A 1049 -65.49 -5.69 -23.54
N ASP A 1050 -66.56 -5.23 -22.89
CA ASP A 1050 -67.77 -5.94 -22.41
C ASP A 1050 -67.72 -7.09 -21.37
N GLY A 1051 -68.24 -6.79 -20.17
CA GLY A 1051 -69.52 -7.37 -19.71
C GLY A 1051 -69.52 -8.73 -18.97
N GLY A 1052 -70.58 -8.95 -18.18
CA GLY A 1052 -70.89 -10.25 -17.56
C GLY A 1052 -71.07 -10.20 -16.03
N ARG A 1053 -72.30 -10.38 -15.55
CA ARG A 1053 -72.64 -10.53 -14.12
C ARG A 1053 -72.98 -12.00 -13.78
N ASP A 1054 -72.92 -12.28 -12.47
CA ASP A 1054 -73.79 -13.21 -11.73
C ASP A 1054 -73.82 -14.72 -12.10
N ARG A 1055 -73.16 -15.52 -11.23
CA ARG A 1055 -73.75 -16.74 -10.59
C ARG A 1055 -74.05 -17.92 -11.56
N PRO A 1056 -74.81 -18.99 -11.19
CA PRO A 1056 -75.21 -19.51 -9.86
C PRO A 1056 -75.01 -21.03 -9.58
N ARG A 1057 -74.75 -21.36 -8.30
CA ARG A 1057 -75.37 -22.51 -7.56
C ARG A 1057 -75.00 -23.96 -8.07
N PRO A 1058 -75.66 -25.04 -7.59
CA PRO A 1058 -75.71 -25.53 -6.18
C PRO A 1058 -75.48 -27.05 -6.00
N HIS A 1059 -75.55 -27.52 -4.74
CA HIS A 1059 -75.70 -28.92 -4.27
C HIS A 1059 -74.47 -29.84 -4.50
N ALA A 1060 -73.84 -30.35 -3.43
CA ALA A 1060 -74.18 -31.57 -2.65
C ALA A 1060 -73.59 -32.85 -3.29
N THR A 1061 -73.10 -33.85 -2.55
CA THR A 1061 -73.24 -34.17 -1.11
C THR A 1061 -72.01 -34.98 -0.63
N GLU A 1062 -71.80 -35.04 0.70
CA GLU A 1062 -70.94 -36.01 1.44
C GLU A 1062 -69.41 -36.02 1.16
N GLY A 1063 -68.60 -36.10 2.23
CA GLY A 1063 -67.13 -36.18 2.13
C GLY A 1063 -66.38 -35.80 3.42
N ARG A 1064 -66.04 -36.82 4.22
CA ARG A 1064 -65.13 -36.76 5.39
C ARG A 1064 -63.71 -36.29 5.01
N ASP A 1065 -62.87 -35.70 5.87
CA ASP A 1065 -63.03 -35.25 7.27
C ASP A 1065 -62.09 -34.04 7.54
N ARG A 1066 -62.23 -33.37 8.69
CA ARG A 1066 -61.48 -32.14 9.07
C ARG A 1066 -60.56 -32.36 10.27
N PRO A 1067 -59.49 -31.56 10.40
CA PRO A 1067 -59.31 -30.85 11.68
C PRO A 1067 -58.92 -29.35 11.53
N PRO A 1068 -59.13 -28.49 12.55
CA PRO A 1068 -58.72 -27.08 12.55
C PRO A 1068 -57.89 -26.62 13.78
N ARG A 1069 -57.27 -25.43 13.64
CA ARG A 1069 -57.07 -24.34 14.65
C ARG A 1069 -56.34 -24.57 16.01
N GLN A 1070 -55.39 -23.66 16.25
CA GLN A 1070 -55.10 -22.83 17.47
C GLN A 1070 -54.86 -23.46 18.85
N ASP A 1071 -53.75 -22.99 19.46
CA ASP A 1071 -53.51 -22.59 20.86
C ASP A 1071 -54.04 -23.47 22.03
N GLY A 1072 -53.12 -24.01 22.86
CA GLY A 1072 -53.51 -24.63 24.14
C GLY A 1072 -52.44 -25.43 24.91
N SER A 1073 -51.51 -24.73 25.58
CA SER A 1073 -50.67 -25.14 26.74
C SER A 1073 -50.85 -26.51 27.45
N ARG A 1074 -49.72 -27.16 27.84
CA ARG A 1074 -49.34 -27.70 29.20
C ARG A 1074 -48.56 -29.03 29.20
N GLN A 1075 -47.41 -29.01 29.91
CA GLN A 1075 -46.82 -30.00 30.85
C GLN A 1075 -46.50 -31.48 30.47
N ASP A 1076 -45.33 -31.91 30.97
CA ASP A 1076 -44.87 -33.26 31.41
C ASP A 1076 -45.04 -34.47 30.43
N GLY A 1077 -44.08 -35.36 30.13
CA GLY A 1077 -42.85 -35.83 30.82
C GLY A 1077 -43.02 -37.32 31.25
N PRO A 1078 -41.99 -38.20 31.36
CA PRO A 1078 -40.55 -38.08 31.09
C PRO A 1078 -39.97 -39.24 30.20
N ARG A 1079 -38.67 -39.58 30.34
CA ARG A 1079 -37.92 -40.68 29.67
C ARG A 1079 -38.27 -42.09 30.23
N PRO A 1080 -37.76 -43.22 29.64
CA PRO A 1080 -36.51 -43.82 30.14
C PRO A 1080 -35.63 -44.55 29.08
N GLU A 1081 -34.60 -45.27 29.56
CA GLU A 1081 -33.55 -45.99 28.80
C GLU A 1081 -33.66 -47.54 28.92
N GLY A 1082 -32.89 -48.28 28.11
CA GLY A 1082 -32.22 -49.52 28.55
C GLY A 1082 -32.82 -50.89 28.15
N GLY A 1083 -31.95 -51.84 27.79
CA GLY A 1083 -32.31 -53.25 27.56
C GLY A 1083 -31.16 -54.15 27.04
N ARG A 1084 -30.74 -55.14 27.85
CA ARG A 1084 -29.92 -56.34 27.53
C ARG A 1084 -30.75 -57.60 27.99
N PRO A 1085 -30.30 -58.89 27.93
CA PRO A 1085 -29.04 -59.51 27.48
C PRO A 1085 -29.22 -60.82 26.63
N GLU A 1086 -28.13 -61.61 26.48
CA GLU A 1086 -28.08 -63.06 26.07
C GLU A 1086 -28.56 -63.43 24.63
N GLY A 1087 -28.22 -64.57 23.98
CA GLY A 1087 -27.41 -65.75 24.30
C GLY A 1087 -26.95 -66.53 23.02
N PRO A 1088 -26.21 -67.67 23.09
CA PRO A 1088 -25.23 -68.05 22.04
C PRO A 1088 -25.53 -69.30 21.16
N ARG A 1089 -24.75 -69.48 20.07
CA ARG A 1089 -24.42 -70.76 19.37
C ARG A 1089 -23.11 -70.64 18.54
N ARG A 1090 -22.57 -71.76 18.00
CA ARG A 1090 -21.20 -71.91 17.40
C ARG A 1090 -21.19 -72.76 16.10
N HIS A 1091 -20.01 -72.83 15.45
CA HIS A 1091 -19.56 -73.74 14.36
C HIS A 1091 -20.04 -73.39 12.93
N ASP A 1092 -19.27 -73.60 11.83
CA ASP A 1092 -17.91 -74.18 11.67
C ASP A 1092 -17.13 -73.60 10.44
N GLY A 1093 -15.86 -74.01 10.23
CA GLY A 1093 -15.01 -73.70 9.04
C GLY A 1093 -14.97 -74.82 7.97
N PRO A 1094 -13.90 -75.02 7.14
CA PRO A 1094 -12.59 -74.32 7.08
C PRO A 1094 -11.91 -74.15 5.65
N ARG A 1095 -10.70 -73.56 5.63
CA ARG A 1095 -9.49 -73.80 4.76
C ARG A 1095 -9.53 -73.95 3.21
N ARG A 1096 -8.77 -73.05 2.55
CA ARG A 1096 -7.58 -73.23 1.64
C ARG A 1096 -7.47 -74.32 0.52
N GLU A 1097 -6.80 -73.87 -0.57
CA GLU A 1097 -5.79 -74.54 -1.44
C GLU A 1097 -6.18 -75.32 -2.74
N ARG A 1098 -5.78 -74.73 -3.89
CA ARG A 1098 -5.13 -75.28 -5.12
C ARG A 1098 -5.55 -76.66 -5.68
N PHE A 1099 -6.04 -76.70 -6.94
CA PHE A 1099 -5.77 -77.81 -7.91
C PHE A 1099 -5.89 -77.35 -9.39
N GLU A 1100 -5.16 -78.01 -10.29
CA GLU A 1100 -5.29 -78.01 -11.78
C GLU A 1100 -6.06 -79.31 -12.22
N PRO A 1101 -6.13 -79.82 -13.48
CA PRO A 1101 -5.62 -79.36 -14.79
C PRO A 1101 -6.57 -79.46 -16.02
N GLY A 1102 -6.17 -78.78 -17.11
CA GLY A 1102 -5.99 -79.40 -18.44
C GLY A 1102 -7.17 -79.60 -19.43
N ALA A 1103 -7.12 -78.89 -20.57
CA ALA A 1103 -7.51 -79.37 -21.92
C ALA A 1103 -6.92 -78.48 -23.05
N ARG A 1104 -6.81 -79.03 -24.27
CA ARG A 1104 -6.31 -78.46 -25.56
C ARG A 1104 -7.14 -79.06 -26.72
N PRO A 1105 -7.05 -78.69 -28.02
CA PRO A 1105 -5.93 -78.07 -28.79
C PRO A 1105 -6.40 -76.86 -29.66
N ASP A 1106 -5.74 -76.32 -30.72
CA ASP A 1106 -4.55 -76.60 -31.57
C ASP A 1106 -3.79 -75.25 -31.83
N ARG A 1107 -2.45 -75.15 -32.04
CA ARG A 1107 -1.61 -75.48 -33.24
C ARG A 1107 -2.08 -74.74 -34.52
N ARG A 1108 -1.22 -74.18 -35.40
CA ARG A 1108 0.25 -74.16 -35.63
C ARG A 1108 0.59 -72.95 -36.57
N ASP A 1109 1.81 -72.54 -36.96
CA ASP A 1109 3.24 -72.93 -36.78
C ASP A 1109 4.14 -71.67 -37.03
N GLU A 1110 5.48 -71.78 -36.96
CA GLU A 1110 6.47 -70.78 -37.48
C GLU A 1110 7.16 -71.35 -38.76
N PRO A 1111 7.74 -70.56 -39.72
CA PRO A 1111 9.10 -70.00 -39.53
C PRO A 1111 9.58 -68.80 -40.41
N ARG A 1112 10.75 -68.26 -40.00
CA ARG A 1112 11.84 -67.55 -40.73
C ARG A 1112 11.81 -67.48 -42.29
N HIS A 1113 12.07 -66.29 -42.86
CA HIS A 1113 13.34 -65.89 -43.53
C HIS A 1113 13.28 -64.44 -44.10
N ALA A 1114 14.39 -63.88 -44.58
CA ALA A 1114 14.48 -62.48 -45.03
C ALA A 1114 15.27 -62.26 -46.34
N GLY A 1115 14.77 -61.32 -47.17
CA GLY A 1115 15.45 -60.66 -48.30
C GLY A 1115 15.10 -61.21 -49.71
N PRO A 1116 15.34 -60.44 -50.82
CA PRO A 1116 15.59 -58.98 -50.88
C PRO A 1116 14.92 -58.21 -52.08
N ARG A 1117 14.55 -56.93 -51.84
CA ARG A 1117 14.27 -55.85 -52.85
C ARG A 1117 13.03 -56.06 -53.78
N PRO A 1118 12.60 -55.08 -54.62
CA PRO A 1118 13.03 -53.66 -54.77
C PRO A 1118 11.89 -52.61 -54.54
N ASP A 1119 12.17 -51.35 -54.83
CA ASP A 1119 11.30 -50.17 -54.64
C ASP A 1119 10.07 -50.07 -55.58
N ALA A 1120 8.94 -49.61 -55.01
CA ALA A 1120 7.92 -48.82 -55.72
C ALA A 1120 7.03 -48.05 -54.72
N ARG A 1121 6.86 -46.72 -54.91
CA ARG A 1121 5.86 -45.90 -54.20
C ARG A 1121 4.73 -45.47 -55.14
N PRO A 1122 3.45 -45.73 -54.82
CA PRO A 1122 2.33 -45.00 -55.39
C PRO A 1122 2.06 -43.67 -54.63
N PRO A 1123 1.51 -42.64 -55.28
CA PRO A 1123 1.25 -41.34 -54.64
C PRO A 1123 0.01 -41.37 -53.73
N ARG A 1124 0.02 -40.53 -52.68
CA ARG A 1124 -1.16 -40.29 -51.82
C ARG A 1124 -2.11 -39.28 -52.46
N ARG A 1125 -3.42 -39.51 -52.33
CA ARG A 1125 -4.43 -38.46 -52.49
C ARG A 1125 -4.54 -37.65 -51.20
N GLU A 1126 -4.72 -36.35 -51.33
CA GLU A 1126 -5.02 -35.45 -50.23
C GLU A 1126 -6.49 -35.59 -49.77
N ARG A 1127 -6.80 -35.13 -48.56
CA ARG A 1127 -8.13 -35.20 -47.96
C ARG A 1127 -8.50 -33.81 -47.43
N ALA A 1128 -9.66 -33.31 -47.80
CA ALA A 1128 -10.11 -31.95 -47.46
C ALA A 1128 -10.25 -31.75 -45.94
N PRO A 1129 -10.02 -30.51 -45.43
CA PRO A 1129 -10.10 -30.20 -44.01
C PRO A 1129 -11.54 -30.17 -43.46
N ASP A 1130 -11.64 -30.31 -42.14
CA ASP A 1130 -12.88 -30.35 -41.37
C ASP A 1130 -13.54 -28.95 -41.24
N PRO A 1131 -14.83 -28.78 -41.60
CA PRO A 1131 -15.49 -27.47 -41.59
C PRO A 1131 -15.73 -26.87 -40.19
N ASP A 1132 -15.76 -27.67 -39.12
CA ASP A 1132 -15.98 -27.14 -37.77
C ASP A 1132 -14.69 -26.76 -37.03
N SER A 1133 -13.54 -26.96 -37.68
CA SER A 1133 -12.24 -26.51 -37.19
C SER A 1133 -12.21 -25.01 -36.90
N PRO A 1134 -11.67 -24.55 -35.75
CA PRO A 1134 -11.50 -23.11 -35.48
C PRO A 1134 -10.56 -22.44 -36.50
N PHE A 1135 -9.68 -23.20 -37.16
CA PHE A 1135 -8.84 -22.69 -38.25
C PHE A 1135 -9.63 -22.39 -39.52
N ALA A 1136 -10.74 -23.10 -39.80
CA ALA A 1136 -11.62 -22.77 -40.93
C ALA A 1136 -12.34 -21.44 -40.70
N LYS A 1137 -12.79 -21.17 -39.46
CA LYS A 1137 -13.42 -19.91 -39.06
C LYS A 1137 -12.42 -18.74 -39.09
N LEU A 1138 -11.15 -18.96 -38.70
CA LEU A 1138 -10.07 -17.97 -38.87
C LEU A 1138 -9.71 -17.73 -40.35
N ALA A 1139 -9.70 -18.76 -41.20
CA ALA A 1139 -9.47 -18.60 -42.63
C ALA A 1139 -10.59 -17.80 -43.33
N ALA A 1140 -11.85 -18.05 -42.94
CA ALA A 1140 -13.00 -17.27 -43.43
C ALA A 1140 -12.93 -15.79 -42.97
N LEU A 1141 -12.60 -15.54 -41.69
CA LEU A 1141 -12.42 -14.18 -41.17
C LEU A 1141 -11.28 -13.44 -41.88
N LYS A 1142 -10.17 -14.15 -42.16
CA LYS A 1142 -9.05 -13.61 -42.93
C LYS A 1142 -9.46 -13.27 -44.37
N ALA A 1143 -10.20 -14.15 -45.04
CA ALA A 1143 -10.70 -13.88 -46.40
C ALA A 1143 -11.65 -12.67 -46.45
N GLN A 1144 -12.48 -12.45 -45.42
CA GLN A 1144 -13.34 -11.26 -45.31
C GLN A 1144 -12.55 -9.96 -45.05
N LEU A 1145 -11.39 -10.03 -44.38
CA LEU A 1145 -10.50 -8.90 -44.19
C LEU A 1145 -9.66 -8.59 -45.45
N GLU A 1146 -9.33 -9.62 -46.24
CA GLU A 1146 -8.60 -9.49 -47.50
C GLU A 1146 -9.49 -9.07 -48.69
N SER A 1147 -10.83 -9.15 -48.58
CA SER A 1147 -11.76 -8.85 -49.69
C SER A 1147 -12.17 -7.39 -49.87
N GLY A 1148 -11.70 -6.46 -49.03
CA GLY A 1148 -11.65 -5.02 -49.35
C GLY A 1148 -12.94 -4.19 -49.38
N GLU A 1149 -14.14 -4.77 -49.18
CA GLU A 1149 -15.38 -3.99 -49.05
C GLU A 1149 -15.57 -3.49 -47.60
N GLY A 1150 -15.53 -2.16 -47.41
CA GLY A 1150 -15.33 -1.55 -46.09
C GLY A 1150 -16.52 -0.78 -45.49
N GLY A 1151 -16.52 -0.72 -44.16
CA GLY A 1151 -16.92 0.46 -43.38
C GLY A 1151 -18.40 0.86 -43.33
N LYS A 1152 -19.05 0.62 -42.17
CA LYS A 1152 -19.76 1.65 -41.36
C LYS A 1152 -20.48 1.04 -40.14
N ARG A 1153 -19.81 1.01 -38.99
CA ARG A 1153 -20.28 1.54 -37.69
C ARG A 1153 -19.20 1.40 -36.62
#